data_AF-A0A7R9EV29-F1
#
_entry.id   AF-A0A7R9EV29-F1
#
_cell.length_a   1.000
_cell.length_b   1.000
_cell.length_c   1.000
_cell.angle_alpha   90.00
_cell.angle_beta   90.00
_cell.angle_gamma   90.00
#
_symmetry.space_group_name_H-M   'P 1'
#
loop_
_entity.id
_entity.type
_entity.pdbx_description
1 polymer ?
#
loop_
_entity_poly.entity_id
_entity_poly.type
_entity_poly.pdbx_seq_one_letter_code
_entity_poly.pdbx_strand_id
1 'polypeptide(L)'
;MWWPLPLVALNALVILATKQQRTKSVTTLIDAQWEATPVVLEVAEYLADENPDYLWSFVDSINHLEPPLVETSKYEFKWVLPISPINWFTGLDKARYERVLTAVSGVLTSTQLSVLKLALSLHIYSPKVEMYAQMARERGVLCPVAVDLAGRLTCDLAELKTLLIQTPTSQPRAGVKLYELDHHYPGSENASTVAVLYGELGTPELALFHELLKIHAAAGTVDYVLRHHVKVLVGIIPIDSSRLIKVLAGILCGDHSNRLIKVLAGILCGDHSYRLFKVLAGILCGDHSNRFIKVLAGILCGDHSNRLIKVLAGILCGDHSNSLFKVLTGILCLGINSTHVKERPQRKVRLSGYGVELQIKSTEYKAQDDTQVKGEESSDSSDQDDDEQEVQGFNFNRLGSLYPDLKEDLEVFRQHLLDSSSDMAPLKVWQVQELSLQAAERIMSAPREEALKLMTTIAQNFPLQAKSLVRTPVSEALKKEVKLNQDMFSSSLNLQPTDTALFINGMFFDLDVVDMISLLDVVRQELRVLEGLYKIGISESRMSSILALDFSGASSSNQEYAIDIRDSAVMWVNDIEHDKQYRRWSDSLMELLRPTFPGMLRSIRRNLYHLVIIADPAKLEARPLLKLAESFYVHTAPLRVGLVFAVNPDEMVSGLEDSGVAMLNAFNYASEQKDAYSGLAFITDVYAAVKEDRDITVEDVRSQLKSKYPQGNVEEILGEDSEYSTGRKLAKDFLERSGFRRHPQVLLNGVPLSDKSLTSDEFEEAVLTEIMSQTPTFQKAVYKGEFSDSDDSLDFIMNQANVMPRLNDRILNQDNQYYLDMSGVFPTNTKTDNFPSLSTRDKTAMLVAQMRYFSTRRQHGDDGHQVILTHWVVGDMDSSEGRHLLHQALEQMVH
;
A
#
# COMPACT_ATOMS: atom_id res chain seq x y z
N MET A 1 47.41 -20.15 -56.77
CA MET A 1 47.49 -20.58 -55.34
C MET A 1 47.88 -19.40 -54.45
N TRP A 2 47.14 -18.28 -54.50
CA TRP A 2 47.42 -17.03 -53.76
C TRP A 2 46.07 -16.41 -53.30
N TRP A 3 45.24 -17.16 -52.58
CA TRP A 3 43.92 -16.71 -52.14
C TRP A 3 43.64 -16.67 -50.61
N PRO A 4 44.49 -17.14 -49.67
CA PRO A 4 44.11 -17.13 -48.26
C PRO A 4 44.54 -15.85 -47.50
N LEU A 5 45.47 -15.05 -48.03
CA LEU A 5 46.01 -13.87 -47.33
C LEU A 5 45.02 -12.71 -47.14
N PRO A 6 44.15 -12.35 -48.11
CA PRO A 6 43.20 -11.25 -47.90
C PRO A 6 42.06 -11.63 -46.94
N LEU A 7 41.66 -12.91 -46.89
CA LEU A 7 40.61 -13.40 -45.97
C LEU A 7 41.05 -13.44 -44.50
N VAL A 8 42.33 -13.73 -44.25
CA VAL A 8 42.90 -13.69 -42.89
C VAL A 8 43.10 -12.25 -42.43
N ALA A 9 43.49 -11.35 -43.34
CA ALA A 9 43.60 -9.91 -43.04
C ALA A 9 42.23 -9.27 -42.76
N LEU A 10 41.18 -9.66 -43.50
CA LEU A 10 39.81 -9.18 -43.27
C LEU A 10 39.24 -9.69 -41.94
N ASN A 11 39.46 -10.96 -41.60
CA ASN A 11 39.06 -11.51 -40.31
C ASN A 11 39.85 -10.90 -39.14
N ALA A 12 41.14 -10.60 -39.32
CA ALA A 12 41.93 -9.90 -38.30
C ALA A 12 41.43 -8.46 -38.10
N LEU A 13 41.00 -7.77 -39.17
CA LEU A 13 40.39 -6.44 -39.10
C LEU A 13 39.01 -6.46 -38.43
N VAL A 14 38.18 -7.48 -38.68
CA VAL A 14 36.87 -7.67 -38.01
C VAL A 14 37.05 -8.00 -36.51
N ILE A 15 38.09 -8.77 -36.16
CA ILE A 15 38.43 -9.08 -34.75
C ILE A 15 39.03 -7.86 -34.03
N LEU A 16 39.79 -6.99 -34.73
CA LEU A 16 40.28 -5.73 -34.18
C LEU A 16 39.19 -4.66 -34.07
N ALA A 17 38.17 -4.69 -34.95
CA ALA A 17 37.02 -3.80 -34.92
C ALA A 17 36.00 -4.15 -33.82
N THR A 18 35.99 -5.39 -33.33
CA THR A 18 35.12 -5.84 -32.22
C THR A 18 35.78 -5.61 -30.86
N LYS A 19 36.40 -4.45 -30.67
CA LYS A 19 36.68 -3.94 -29.32
C LYS A 19 35.33 -3.45 -28.78
N GLN A 20 34.56 -4.33 -28.13
CA GLN A 20 33.34 -3.93 -27.41
C GLN A 20 33.68 -2.73 -26.54
N GLN A 21 33.28 -1.54 -26.96
CA GLN A 21 33.27 -0.38 -26.10
C GLN A 21 32.39 -0.76 -24.93
N ARG A 22 33.01 -0.98 -23.76
CA ARG A 22 32.24 -1.11 -22.53
C ARG A 22 31.49 0.19 -22.36
N THR A 23 30.20 0.16 -22.62
CA THR A 23 29.30 1.29 -22.36
C THR A 23 29.45 1.64 -20.88
N LYS A 24 29.63 2.93 -20.59
CA LYS A 24 29.69 3.40 -19.20
C LYS A 24 28.29 3.29 -18.63
N SER A 25 28.02 2.27 -17.81
CA SER A 25 26.75 2.12 -17.12
C SER A 25 26.79 2.82 -15.77
N VAL A 26 25.66 3.43 -15.41
CA VAL A 26 25.41 3.91 -14.05
C VAL A 26 24.62 2.82 -13.34
N THR A 27 25.11 2.37 -12.19
CA THR A 27 24.43 1.36 -11.35
C THR A 27 24.07 1.97 -10.01
N THR A 28 22.79 1.93 -9.66
CA THR A 28 22.26 2.37 -8.37
C THR A 28 21.72 1.17 -7.61
N LEU A 29 21.85 1.19 -6.28
CA LEU A 29 21.38 0.15 -5.38
C LEU A 29 20.83 0.84 -4.12
N ILE A 30 19.72 0.36 -3.60
CA ILE A 30 19.11 0.81 -2.35
C ILE A 30 19.12 -0.35 -1.36
N ASP A 31 19.78 -0.13 -0.22
CA ASP A 31 19.85 -1.09 0.88
C ASP A 31 19.00 -0.59 2.06
N ALA A 32 18.26 -1.50 2.70
CA ALA A 32 17.51 -1.23 3.92
C ALA A 32 18.45 -0.98 5.13
N GLN A 33 17.90 -0.47 6.23
CA GLN A 33 18.67 -0.28 7.46
C GLN A 33 18.89 -1.60 8.23
N TRP A 34 18.02 -2.58 8.06
CA TRP A 34 18.05 -3.87 8.74
C TRP A 34 18.75 -4.99 7.94
N GLU A 35 19.01 -6.11 8.62
CA GLU A 35 19.70 -7.28 8.07
C GLU A 35 18.77 -8.17 7.23
N ALA A 36 19.37 -9.02 6.38
CA ALA A 36 18.68 -9.94 5.51
C ALA A 36 17.74 -10.89 6.29
N THR A 37 16.45 -10.79 6.01
CA THR A 37 15.39 -11.62 6.58
C THR A 37 15.30 -12.97 5.87
N PRO A 38 15.02 -14.07 6.60
CA PRO A 38 14.77 -15.37 5.99
C PRO A 38 13.50 -15.39 5.15
N VAL A 39 13.62 -15.93 3.94
CA VAL A 39 12.49 -16.15 3.02
C VAL A 39 11.37 -16.98 3.68
N VAL A 40 11.70 -17.96 4.52
CA VAL A 40 10.71 -18.79 5.23
C VAL A 40 9.79 -17.95 6.12
N LEU A 41 10.36 -16.95 6.80
CA LEU A 41 9.62 -16.06 7.70
C LEU A 41 8.79 -15.04 6.91
N GLU A 42 9.34 -14.50 5.81
CA GLU A 42 8.56 -13.63 4.90
C GLU A 42 7.34 -14.36 4.30
N VAL A 43 7.51 -15.64 3.93
CA VAL A 43 6.41 -16.49 3.43
C VAL A 43 5.39 -16.76 4.54
N ALA A 44 5.84 -17.03 5.77
CA ALA A 44 4.94 -17.26 6.89
C ALA A 44 4.05 -16.02 7.13
N GLU A 45 4.64 -14.84 7.13
CA GLU A 45 3.91 -13.58 7.29
C GLU A 45 2.96 -13.28 6.13
N TYR A 46 3.36 -13.58 4.89
CA TYR A 46 2.44 -13.51 3.74
C TYR A 46 1.22 -14.40 3.95
N LEU A 47 1.42 -15.65 4.38
CA LEU A 47 0.33 -16.59 4.59
C LEU A 47 -0.58 -16.17 5.74
N ALA A 48 -0.03 -15.60 6.81
CA ALA A 48 -0.80 -15.10 7.93
C ALA A 48 -1.74 -13.95 7.54
N ASP A 49 -1.25 -13.07 6.67
CA ASP A 49 -2.00 -11.94 6.13
C ASP A 49 -3.14 -12.40 5.19
N GLU A 50 -2.92 -13.46 4.40
CA GLU A 50 -3.98 -14.09 3.61
C GLU A 50 -5.04 -14.76 4.50
N ASN A 51 -4.59 -15.60 5.43
CA ASN A 51 -5.43 -16.27 6.42
C ASN A 51 -4.58 -16.79 7.58
N PRO A 52 -4.89 -16.42 8.84
CA PRO A 52 -4.20 -16.96 10.02
C PRO A 52 -4.14 -18.50 10.07
N ASP A 53 -5.15 -19.19 9.56
CA ASP A 53 -5.17 -20.67 9.52
C ASP A 53 -4.11 -21.24 8.55
N TYR A 54 -3.80 -20.53 7.46
CA TYR A 54 -2.77 -20.93 6.51
C TYR A 54 -1.38 -20.87 7.12
N LEU A 55 -1.11 -19.85 7.94
CA LEU A 55 0.15 -19.76 8.69
C LEU A 55 0.38 -21.04 9.52
N TRP A 56 -0.59 -21.45 10.33
CA TRP A 56 -0.41 -22.60 11.23
C TRP A 56 -0.27 -23.92 10.47
N SER A 57 -1.03 -24.11 9.38
CA SER A 57 -0.86 -25.27 8.49
C SER A 57 0.53 -25.30 7.83
N PHE A 58 1.08 -24.13 7.51
CA PHE A 58 2.40 -23.99 6.93
C PHE A 58 3.50 -24.24 7.97
N VAL A 59 3.36 -23.73 9.20
CA VAL A 59 4.29 -24.01 10.31
C VAL A 59 4.36 -25.51 10.56
N ASP A 60 3.22 -26.21 10.61
CA ASP A 60 3.17 -27.67 10.70
C ASP A 60 3.91 -28.32 9.52
N SER A 61 3.62 -27.91 8.29
CA SER A 61 4.22 -28.49 7.08
C SER A 61 5.73 -28.33 7.05
N ILE A 62 6.25 -27.17 7.45
CA ILE A 62 7.69 -26.88 7.49
C ILE A 62 8.39 -27.68 8.60
N ASN A 63 7.76 -27.85 9.76
CA ASN A 63 8.34 -28.60 10.88
C ASN A 63 8.46 -30.11 10.58
N HIS A 64 7.58 -30.66 9.73
CA HIS A 64 7.62 -32.07 9.31
C HIS A 64 8.54 -32.34 8.09
N LEU A 65 9.26 -31.33 7.58
CA LEU A 65 10.16 -31.52 6.44
C LEU A 65 11.40 -32.34 6.80
N GLU A 66 11.61 -33.45 6.10
CA GLU A 66 12.84 -34.26 6.18
C GLU A 66 13.66 -34.17 4.88
N PRO A 67 14.93 -33.70 4.90
CA PRO A 67 15.67 -33.10 6.01
C PRO A 67 15.28 -31.63 6.29
N PRO A 68 15.49 -31.13 7.53
CA PRO A 68 15.13 -29.77 7.93
C PRO A 68 15.88 -28.70 7.12
N LEU A 69 15.28 -27.51 6.99
CA LEU A 69 15.74 -26.41 6.11
C LEU A 69 17.16 -25.90 6.43
N VAL A 70 17.64 -26.13 7.66
CA VAL A 70 18.99 -25.76 8.09
C VAL A 70 20.04 -26.79 7.63
N GLU A 71 19.66 -28.05 7.44
CA GLU A 71 20.56 -29.16 7.09
C GLU A 71 20.71 -29.41 5.58
N THR A 72 20.00 -28.67 4.73
CA THR A 72 20.07 -28.80 3.25
C THR A 72 21.50 -28.66 2.70
N SER A 73 22.36 -27.92 3.40
CA SER A 73 23.80 -27.80 3.07
C SER A 73 24.62 -29.10 3.08
N LYS A 74 24.14 -30.19 3.72
CA LYS A 74 24.89 -31.44 3.90
C LYS A 74 24.72 -32.45 2.77
N TYR A 75 23.59 -32.41 2.04
CA TYR A 75 23.19 -33.48 1.13
C TYR A 75 23.37 -33.14 -0.36
N GLU A 76 23.29 -31.87 -0.73
CA GLU A 76 23.28 -31.46 -2.15
C GLU A 76 24.68 -31.23 -2.75
N PHE A 77 25.68 -30.88 -1.95
CA PHE A 77 27.02 -30.50 -2.42
C PHE A 77 28.09 -31.56 -2.17
N LYS A 78 27.81 -32.82 -2.45
CA LYS A 78 28.79 -33.91 -2.25
C LYS A 78 29.91 -33.95 -3.32
N TRP A 79 29.76 -33.27 -4.48
CA TRP A 79 30.71 -33.45 -5.61
C TRP A 79 31.01 -32.23 -6.51
N VAL A 80 30.98 -30.99 -6.01
CA VAL A 80 31.43 -29.82 -6.81
C VAL A 80 32.57 -29.09 -6.09
N LEU A 81 33.78 -29.16 -6.64
CA LEU A 81 34.93 -28.37 -6.18
C LEU A 81 34.62 -26.87 -6.34
N PRO A 82 34.72 -26.04 -5.29
CA PRO A 82 34.25 -24.66 -5.32
C PRO A 82 35.20 -23.76 -6.13
N ILE A 83 34.66 -23.12 -7.17
CA ILE A 83 35.40 -22.16 -8.02
C ILE A 83 35.32 -20.73 -7.45
N SER A 84 34.49 -20.44 -6.44
CA SER A 84 34.45 -19.14 -5.73
C SER A 84 33.59 -19.21 -4.45
N PRO A 85 33.95 -18.52 -3.35
CA PRO A 85 33.12 -18.44 -2.13
C PRO A 85 31.75 -17.77 -2.33
N ILE A 86 31.61 -16.92 -3.36
CA ILE A 86 30.38 -16.11 -3.59
C ILE A 86 29.25 -16.97 -4.19
N ASN A 87 29.57 -17.98 -4.99
CA ASN A 87 28.58 -18.81 -5.69
C ASN A 87 27.99 -19.94 -4.83
N TRP A 88 28.56 -20.20 -3.64
CA TRP A 88 28.06 -21.23 -2.71
C TRP A 88 26.80 -20.78 -1.98
N PHE A 89 26.77 -19.51 -1.55
CA PHE A 89 25.67 -18.99 -0.72
C PHE A 89 24.38 -18.77 -1.52
N THR A 90 24.50 -18.30 -2.77
CA THR A 90 23.37 -18.10 -3.68
C THR A 90 22.67 -19.40 -4.06
N GLY A 91 23.41 -20.52 -4.14
CA GLY A 91 22.84 -21.84 -4.36
C GLY A 91 22.02 -22.35 -3.18
N LEU A 92 22.47 -22.07 -1.94
CA LEU A 92 21.78 -22.50 -0.72
C LEU A 92 20.45 -21.77 -0.51
N ASP A 93 20.42 -20.45 -0.72
CA ASP A 93 19.19 -19.66 -0.57
C ASP A 93 18.14 -20.03 -1.63
N LYS A 94 18.58 -20.32 -2.87
CA LYS A 94 17.71 -20.83 -3.92
C LYS A 94 17.10 -22.20 -3.57
N ALA A 95 17.91 -23.13 -3.07
CA ALA A 95 17.41 -24.46 -2.67
C ALA A 95 16.38 -24.37 -1.53
N ARG A 96 16.60 -23.46 -0.55
CA ARG A 96 15.63 -23.17 0.51
C ARG A 96 14.33 -22.60 -0.05
N TYR A 97 14.43 -21.63 -0.95
CA TYR A 97 13.27 -21.02 -1.61
C TYR A 97 12.43 -22.06 -2.36
N GLU A 98 13.05 -22.94 -3.16
CA GLU A 98 12.33 -23.98 -3.91
C GLU A 98 11.63 -24.99 -2.98
N ARG A 99 12.27 -25.37 -1.87
CA ARG A 99 11.65 -26.24 -0.86
C ARG A 99 10.46 -25.58 -0.17
N VAL A 100 10.59 -24.30 0.19
CA VAL A 100 9.51 -23.54 0.80
C VAL A 100 8.34 -23.43 -0.17
N LEU A 101 8.59 -23.07 -1.43
CA LEU A 101 7.52 -23.01 -2.44
C LEU A 101 6.82 -24.35 -2.65
N THR A 102 7.55 -25.47 -2.56
CA THR A 102 6.96 -26.81 -2.63
C THR A 102 6.01 -27.05 -1.45
N ALA A 103 6.40 -26.67 -0.23
CA ALA A 103 5.54 -26.77 0.94
C ALA A 103 4.29 -25.87 0.82
N VAL A 104 4.44 -24.65 0.31
CA VAL A 104 3.32 -23.70 0.12
C VAL A 104 2.36 -24.14 -0.98
N SER A 105 2.84 -24.87 -1.99
CA SER A 105 2.00 -25.33 -3.11
C SER A 105 0.87 -26.28 -2.71
N GLY A 106 0.93 -26.85 -1.50
CA GLY A 106 -0.18 -27.62 -0.93
C GLY A 106 -1.30 -26.76 -0.33
N VAL A 107 -1.02 -25.47 -0.08
CA VAL A 107 -1.93 -24.52 0.60
C VAL A 107 -2.51 -23.49 -0.36
N LEU A 108 -1.68 -22.95 -1.27
CA LEU A 108 -2.05 -21.89 -2.22
C LEU A 108 -2.31 -22.42 -3.63
N THR A 109 -3.15 -21.70 -4.38
CA THR A 109 -3.38 -21.94 -5.82
C THR A 109 -2.17 -21.50 -6.67
N SER A 110 -2.11 -21.95 -7.92
CA SER A 110 -1.02 -21.57 -8.86
C SER A 110 -0.93 -20.06 -9.10
N THR A 111 -2.08 -19.37 -9.13
CA THR A 111 -2.20 -17.92 -9.28
C THR A 111 -1.69 -17.20 -8.03
N GLN A 112 -2.15 -17.61 -6.84
CA GLN A 112 -1.65 -17.09 -5.57
C GLN A 112 -0.15 -17.31 -5.39
N LEU A 113 0.38 -18.47 -5.80
CA LEU A 113 1.82 -18.73 -5.78
C LEU A 113 2.60 -17.75 -6.66
N SER A 114 2.04 -17.30 -7.78
CA SER A 114 2.70 -16.33 -8.66
C SER A 114 2.76 -14.94 -8.01
N VAL A 115 1.70 -14.54 -7.31
CA VAL A 115 1.64 -13.30 -6.53
C VAL A 115 2.58 -13.36 -5.33
N LEU A 116 2.65 -14.48 -4.62
CA LEU A 116 3.61 -14.71 -3.55
C LEU A 116 5.06 -14.51 -4.04
N LYS A 117 5.41 -15.06 -5.21
CA LYS A 117 6.76 -14.89 -5.78
C LYS A 117 7.08 -13.41 -6.02
N LEU A 118 6.10 -12.63 -6.50
CA LEU A 118 6.26 -11.20 -6.69
C LEU A 118 6.42 -10.48 -5.34
N ALA A 119 5.58 -10.78 -4.35
CA ALA A 119 5.66 -10.22 -3.01
C ALA A 119 7.02 -10.48 -2.33
N LEU A 120 7.56 -11.70 -2.48
CA LEU A 120 8.89 -12.06 -1.98
C LEU A 120 10.01 -11.33 -2.72
N SER A 121 9.87 -11.11 -4.03
CA SER A 121 10.86 -10.34 -4.80
C SER A 121 10.88 -8.85 -4.41
N LEU A 122 9.78 -8.36 -3.85
CA LEU A 122 9.61 -7.01 -3.33
C LEU A 122 9.97 -6.86 -1.85
N HIS A 123 10.22 -7.97 -1.14
CA HIS A 123 10.52 -7.99 0.29
C HIS A 123 9.47 -7.26 1.16
N ILE A 124 8.18 -7.33 0.78
CA ILE A 124 7.08 -6.60 1.43
C ILE A 124 6.97 -6.92 2.91
N TYR A 125 7.20 -8.17 3.30
CA TYR A 125 7.07 -8.65 4.69
C TYR A 125 8.37 -8.55 5.50
N SER A 126 9.48 -8.13 4.88
CA SER A 126 10.76 -7.97 5.57
C SER A 126 10.69 -7.02 6.77
N PRO A 127 10.00 -5.85 6.70
CA PRO A 127 9.82 -4.96 7.84
C PRO A 127 9.08 -5.61 9.02
N LYS A 128 8.07 -6.46 8.75
CA LYS A 128 7.29 -7.14 9.79
C LYS A 128 8.13 -8.20 10.51
N VAL A 129 8.98 -8.92 9.77
CA VAL A 129 9.94 -9.86 10.37
C VAL A 129 10.97 -9.11 11.23
N GLU A 130 11.47 -7.96 10.77
CA GLU A 130 12.40 -7.12 11.54
C GLU A 130 11.74 -6.55 12.81
N MET A 131 10.46 -6.18 12.74
CA MET A 131 9.68 -5.75 13.91
C MET A 131 9.69 -6.84 15.00
N TYR A 132 9.39 -8.10 14.66
CA TYR A 132 9.47 -9.20 15.62
C TYR A 132 10.89 -9.44 16.15
N ALA A 133 11.90 -9.29 15.29
CA ALA A 133 13.29 -9.36 15.70
C ALA A 133 13.66 -8.23 16.68
N GLN A 134 13.12 -7.02 16.52
CA GLN A 134 13.27 -5.92 17.47
C GLN A 134 12.58 -6.22 18.80
N MET A 135 11.33 -6.71 18.78
CA MET A 135 10.62 -7.10 20.00
C MET A 135 11.39 -8.17 20.79
N ALA A 136 11.96 -9.16 20.12
CA ALA A 136 12.78 -10.19 20.75
C ALA A 136 14.07 -9.62 21.37
N ARG A 137 14.70 -8.63 20.73
CA ARG A 137 15.88 -7.92 21.26
C ARG A 137 15.55 -7.09 22.50
N GLU A 138 14.46 -6.35 22.48
CA GLU A 138 13.98 -5.56 23.62
C GLU A 138 13.61 -6.43 24.82
N ARG A 139 13.07 -7.63 24.56
CA ARG A 139 12.78 -8.62 25.60
C ARG A 139 14.03 -9.28 26.18
N GLY A 140 15.14 -9.30 25.43
CA GLY A 140 16.41 -9.90 25.84
C GLY A 140 16.55 -11.39 25.49
N VAL A 141 15.96 -11.85 24.38
CA VAL A 141 16.10 -13.24 23.91
C VAL A 141 17.51 -13.49 23.37
N LEU A 142 18.28 -14.36 24.03
CA LEU A 142 19.68 -14.70 23.66
C LEU A 142 19.83 -16.11 23.05
N CYS A 143 18.79 -16.93 23.18
CA CYS A 143 18.74 -18.31 22.73
C CYS A 143 18.19 -18.41 21.30
N PRO A 144 18.55 -19.45 20.52
CA PRO A 144 17.95 -19.67 19.20
C PRO A 144 16.43 -19.82 19.24
N VAL A 145 15.93 -20.50 20.28
CA VAL A 145 14.51 -20.65 20.60
C VAL A 145 14.31 -20.32 22.07
N ALA A 146 13.24 -19.59 22.39
CA ALA A 146 12.86 -19.27 23.76
C ALA A 146 11.34 -19.16 23.90
N VAL A 147 10.80 -19.49 25.07
CA VAL A 147 9.38 -19.32 25.40
C VAL A 147 9.26 -18.36 26.58
N ASP A 148 8.42 -17.34 26.44
CA ASP A 148 8.01 -16.45 27.53
C ASP A 148 6.66 -16.91 28.09
N LEU A 149 6.68 -17.50 29.28
CA LEU A 149 5.49 -17.94 30.01
C LEU A 149 5.24 -16.99 31.18
N ALA A 150 4.12 -16.26 31.15
CA ALA A 150 3.71 -15.37 32.23
C ALA A 150 4.83 -14.41 32.72
N GLY A 151 5.69 -13.94 31.80
CA GLY A 151 6.80 -13.03 32.09
C GLY A 151 8.14 -13.70 32.44
N ARG A 152 8.22 -15.04 32.48
CA ARG A 152 9.47 -15.79 32.65
C ARG A 152 9.94 -16.39 31.32
N LEU A 153 11.11 -15.97 30.87
CA LEU A 153 11.76 -16.49 29.67
C LEU A 153 12.51 -17.79 29.98
N THR A 154 12.27 -18.84 29.17
CA THR A 154 12.98 -20.13 29.26
C THR A 154 13.47 -20.58 27.89
N CYS A 155 14.67 -21.17 27.85
CA CYS A 155 15.25 -21.74 26.63
C CYS A 155 15.31 -23.27 26.66
N ASP A 156 15.06 -23.89 27.81
CA ASP A 156 15.16 -25.33 28.01
C ASP A 156 13.79 -26.00 28.02
N LEU A 157 13.66 -27.07 27.23
CA LEU A 157 12.41 -27.82 27.10
C LEU A 157 11.99 -28.51 28.41
N ALA A 158 12.96 -28.93 29.23
CA ALA A 158 12.68 -29.54 30.52
C ALA A 158 12.12 -28.52 31.52
N GLU A 159 12.68 -27.31 31.56
CA GLU A 159 12.19 -26.21 32.40
C GLU A 159 10.78 -25.80 31.96
N LEU A 160 10.53 -25.70 30.65
CA LEU A 160 9.22 -25.38 30.12
C LEU A 160 8.12 -26.35 30.59
N LYS A 161 8.38 -27.67 30.55
CA LYS A 161 7.45 -28.69 31.05
C LYS A 161 7.13 -28.49 32.52
N THR A 162 8.13 -28.13 33.34
CA THR A 162 7.90 -27.87 34.76
C THR A 162 7.09 -26.61 35.00
N LEU A 163 7.33 -25.54 34.23
CA LEU A 163 6.61 -24.28 34.36
C LEU A 163 5.14 -24.41 33.98
N LEU A 164 4.83 -25.11 32.89
CA LEU A 164 3.44 -25.35 32.46
C LEU A 164 2.60 -26.10 33.50
N ILE A 165 3.24 -26.93 34.34
CA ILE A 165 2.58 -27.65 35.44
C ILE A 165 2.45 -26.76 36.69
N GLN A 166 3.42 -25.87 36.93
CA GLN A 166 3.54 -25.07 38.15
C GLN A 166 2.77 -23.75 38.13
N THR A 167 2.48 -23.18 36.95
CA THR A 167 1.78 -21.89 36.83
C THR A 167 0.34 -21.98 37.35
N PRO A 168 -0.01 -21.29 38.45
CA PRO A 168 -1.38 -21.24 38.96
C PRO A 168 -2.21 -20.28 38.09
N THR A 169 -3.48 -20.63 37.87
CA THR A 169 -4.53 -19.88 37.13
C THR A 169 -4.86 -18.47 37.68
N SER A 170 -4.08 -17.92 38.61
CA SER A 170 -4.42 -16.71 39.39
C SER A 170 -3.64 -15.44 39.03
N GLN A 171 -2.75 -15.46 38.02
CA GLN A 171 -2.08 -14.25 37.49
C GLN A 171 -2.22 -14.20 35.96
N PRO A 172 -3.35 -13.70 35.41
CA PRO A 172 -3.81 -14.13 34.08
C PRO A 172 -3.11 -13.46 32.89
N ARG A 173 -2.57 -12.25 33.05
CA ARG A 173 -1.92 -11.51 31.94
C ARG A 173 -0.77 -10.63 32.41
N ALA A 174 -0.41 -10.71 33.69
CA ALA A 174 0.55 -9.81 34.31
C ALA A 174 1.98 -10.23 33.93
N GLY A 175 2.50 -9.71 32.81
CA GLY A 175 3.92 -9.82 32.47
C GLY A 175 4.23 -9.90 30.97
N VAL A 176 3.28 -10.36 30.16
CA VAL A 176 3.46 -10.51 28.70
C VAL A 176 2.67 -9.42 27.98
N LYS A 177 3.36 -8.60 27.19
CA LYS A 177 2.72 -7.62 26.30
C LYS A 177 2.29 -8.33 25.02
N LEU A 178 0.98 -8.40 24.78
CA LEU A 178 0.38 -8.84 23.53
C LEU A 178 0.10 -7.65 22.62
N TYR A 179 0.20 -7.85 21.31
CA TYR A 179 -0.09 -6.87 20.28
C TYR A 179 -1.14 -7.42 19.31
N GLU A 180 -1.91 -6.55 18.65
CA GLU A 180 -2.95 -6.96 17.68
C GLU A 180 -2.38 -7.74 16.48
N LEU A 181 -1.09 -7.55 16.18
CA LEU A 181 -0.40 -8.22 15.07
C LEU A 181 0.06 -9.65 15.40
N ASP A 182 -0.01 -10.06 16.68
CA ASP A 182 0.49 -11.35 17.15
C ASP A 182 -0.32 -12.52 16.58
N HIS A 183 0.38 -13.60 16.25
CA HIS A 183 -0.25 -14.81 15.70
C HIS A 183 -0.71 -15.74 16.83
N HIS A 184 -2.01 -15.74 17.11
CA HIS A 184 -2.63 -16.65 18.08
C HIS A 184 -2.95 -18.01 17.46
N TYR A 185 -2.73 -19.08 18.22
CA TYR A 185 -3.12 -20.42 17.79
C TYR A 185 -4.65 -20.55 17.78
N PRO A 186 -5.26 -21.16 16.75
CA PRO A 186 -6.71 -21.19 16.60
C PRO A 186 -7.41 -21.80 17.82
N GLY A 187 -8.31 -21.03 18.44
CA GLY A 187 -9.10 -21.44 19.60
C GLY A 187 -8.41 -21.29 20.97
N SER A 188 -7.19 -20.73 21.03
CA SER A 188 -6.43 -20.57 22.29
C SER A 188 -6.61 -19.21 22.99
N GLU A 189 -7.22 -18.23 22.33
CA GLU A 189 -7.35 -16.82 22.77
C GLU A 189 -8.06 -16.62 24.12
N ASN A 190 -8.97 -17.54 24.49
CA ASN A 190 -9.74 -17.46 25.73
C ASN A 190 -8.98 -18.00 26.97
N ALA A 191 -7.77 -18.53 26.79
CA ALA A 191 -7.01 -19.11 27.89
C ALA A 191 -6.45 -18.03 28.83
N SER A 192 -6.39 -18.36 30.11
CA SER A 192 -5.92 -17.44 31.16
C SER A 192 -4.40 -17.32 31.24
N THR A 193 -3.62 -18.10 30.49
CA THR A 193 -2.16 -18.13 30.58
C THR A 193 -1.59 -17.96 29.18
N VAL A 194 -0.72 -16.98 28.97
CA VAL A 194 -0.14 -16.68 27.65
C VAL A 194 1.27 -17.27 27.55
N ALA A 195 1.55 -17.96 26.44
CA ALA A 195 2.86 -18.48 26.06
C ALA A 195 3.32 -17.92 24.71
N VAL A 196 4.39 -17.14 24.72
CA VAL A 196 4.97 -16.59 23.49
C VAL A 196 6.22 -17.37 23.10
N LEU A 197 6.18 -18.06 21.96
CA LEU A 197 7.32 -18.76 21.40
C LEU A 197 8.11 -17.84 20.46
N TYR A 198 9.39 -17.65 20.75
CA TYR A 198 10.35 -16.97 19.91
C TYR A 198 11.24 -18.01 19.23
N GLY A 199 11.36 -17.95 17.90
CA GLY A 199 12.38 -18.72 17.18
C GLY A 199 12.26 -18.67 15.66
N GLU A 200 13.18 -19.39 14.99
CA GLU A 200 13.23 -19.46 13.53
C GLU A 200 12.54 -20.73 13.00
N LEU A 201 11.62 -20.56 12.04
CA LEU A 201 10.89 -21.65 11.40
C LEU A 201 11.81 -22.61 10.64
N GLY A 202 11.52 -23.91 10.70
CA GLY A 202 12.30 -24.97 10.03
C GLY A 202 13.57 -25.39 10.76
N THR A 203 13.75 -24.94 12.00
CA THR A 203 14.76 -25.48 12.93
C THR A 203 14.19 -26.68 13.71
N PRO A 204 15.00 -27.71 13.96
CA PRO A 204 14.54 -28.89 14.71
C PRO A 204 14.22 -28.55 16.18
N GLU A 205 14.90 -27.54 16.75
CA GLU A 205 14.62 -27.07 18.11
C GLU A 205 13.21 -26.48 18.21
N LEU A 206 12.82 -25.59 17.29
CA LEU A 206 11.50 -24.97 17.29
C LEU A 206 10.38 -26.01 17.16
N ALA A 207 10.56 -27.04 16.32
CA ALA A 207 9.57 -28.10 16.13
C ALA A 207 9.19 -28.78 17.46
N LEU A 208 10.17 -29.07 18.32
CA LEU A 208 9.94 -29.69 19.64
C LEU A 208 9.15 -28.80 20.60
N PHE A 209 9.46 -27.50 20.61
CA PHE A 209 8.73 -26.51 21.43
C PHE A 209 7.30 -26.31 20.91
N HIS A 210 7.14 -26.25 19.59
CA HIS A 210 5.87 -26.06 18.92
C HIS A 210 4.90 -27.21 19.20
N GLU A 211 5.33 -28.47 19.05
CA GLU A 211 4.48 -29.64 19.32
C GLU A 211 3.95 -29.67 20.76
N LEU A 212 4.81 -29.28 21.71
CA LEU A 212 4.44 -29.22 23.13
C LEU A 212 3.36 -28.16 23.37
N LEU A 213 3.60 -26.92 22.92
CA LEU A 213 2.66 -25.82 23.11
C LEU A 213 1.34 -26.06 22.38
N LYS A 214 1.37 -26.67 21.19
CA LYS A 214 0.19 -27.06 20.42
C LYS A 214 -0.74 -27.99 21.20
N ILE A 215 -0.19 -29.00 21.90
CA ILE A 215 -1.00 -29.92 22.73
C ILE A 215 -1.70 -29.16 23.86
N HIS A 216 -1.00 -28.24 24.53
CA HIS A 216 -1.54 -27.45 25.62
C HIS A 216 -2.54 -26.38 25.16
N ALA A 217 -2.32 -25.80 23.98
CA ALA A 217 -3.23 -24.84 23.35
C ALA A 217 -4.51 -25.53 22.88
N ALA A 218 -4.43 -26.72 22.27
CA ALA A 218 -5.59 -27.51 21.89
C ALA A 218 -6.43 -27.96 23.11
N ALA A 219 -5.80 -28.14 24.27
CA ALA A 219 -6.48 -28.40 25.53
C ALA A 219 -7.11 -27.13 26.17
N GLY A 220 -6.92 -25.95 25.59
CA GLY A 220 -7.44 -24.67 26.09
C GLY A 220 -6.73 -24.15 27.35
N THR A 221 -5.56 -24.71 27.69
CA THR A 221 -4.83 -24.35 28.93
C THR A 221 -3.96 -23.11 28.77
N VAL A 222 -3.51 -22.84 27.54
CA VAL A 222 -2.54 -21.79 27.22
C VAL A 222 -2.93 -21.10 25.92
N ASP A 223 -2.87 -19.78 25.91
CA ASP A 223 -2.94 -18.94 24.72
C ASP A 223 -1.55 -18.95 24.06
N TYR A 224 -1.45 -19.63 22.92
CA TYR A 224 -0.18 -19.89 22.27
C TYR A 224 0.06 -18.88 21.15
N VAL A 225 1.10 -18.08 21.31
CA VAL A 225 1.51 -17.04 20.38
C VAL A 225 2.86 -17.35 19.76
N LEU A 226 2.99 -17.19 18.45
CA LEU A 226 4.26 -17.36 17.72
C LEU A 226 4.84 -15.99 17.31
N ARG A 227 6.07 -15.71 17.72
CA ARG A 227 6.87 -14.56 17.26
C ARG A 227 8.15 -15.02 16.59
N HIS A 228 8.47 -14.38 15.46
CA HIS A 228 9.67 -14.71 14.71
C HIS A 228 10.92 -14.16 15.39
N HIS A 229 11.92 -15.02 15.59
CA HIS A 229 13.21 -14.62 16.12
C HIS A 229 14.34 -15.30 15.36
N VAL A 230 15.29 -14.51 14.89
CA VAL A 230 16.52 -14.99 14.26
C VAL A 230 17.68 -14.60 15.15
N LYS A 231 18.46 -15.59 15.60
CA LYS A 231 19.66 -15.33 16.38
C LYS A 231 20.77 -14.74 15.49
N VAL A 232 21.04 -13.46 15.65
CA VAL A 232 22.23 -12.80 15.09
C VAL A 232 23.36 -12.93 16.12
N LEU A 233 24.40 -13.71 15.79
CA LEU A 233 25.60 -13.76 16.64
C LEU A 233 26.35 -12.44 16.50
N VAL A 234 26.29 -11.60 17.52
CA VAL A 234 27.11 -10.39 17.62
C VAL A 234 28.56 -10.81 17.90
N GLY A 235 29.41 -10.69 16.88
CA GLY A 235 30.84 -10.47 17.05
C GLY A 235 31.71 -11.71 17.29
N ILE A 236 32.19 -12.31 16.20
CA ILE A 236 33.63 -12.45 16.00
C ILE A 236 33.93 -11.75 14.68
N ILE A 237 34.77 -10.71 14.73
CA ILE A 237 35.32 -10.03 13.56
C ILE A 237 35.77 -11.13 12.58
N PRO A 238 35.28 -11.18 11.32
CA PRO A 238 35.94 -12.02 10.33
C PRO A 238 37.34 -11.45 10.21
N ILE A 239 38.32 -12.13 10.80
CA ILE A 239 39.72 -11.79 10.57
C ILE A 239 39.89 -11.92 9.08
N ASP A 240 39.96 -10.77 8.42
CA ASP A 240 40.09 -10.63 6.97
C ASP A 240 41.17 -11.62 6.54
N SER A 241 40.73 -12.74 5.97
CA SER A 241 41.60 -13.87 5.65
C SER A 241 42.68 -13.42 4.67
N SER A 242 42.41 -12.33 3.92
CA SER A 242 43.38 -11.63 3.09
C SER A 242 44.51 -10.94 3.89
N ARG A 243 44.24 -10.40 5.08
CA ARG A 243 45.25 -9.79 5.96
C ARG A 243 46.08 -10.84 6.67
N LEU A 244 45.47 -11.92 7.16
CA LEU A 244 46.23 -13.01 7.80
C LEU A 244 47.11 -13.75 6.78
N ILE A 245 46.62 -13.95 5.56
CA ILE A 245 47.42 -14.46 4.42
C ILE A 245 48.51 -13.48 4.02
N LYS A 246 48.27 -12.16 4.01
CA LYS A 246 49.31 -11.14 3.72
C LYS A 246 50.36 -11.04 4.83
N VAL A 247 49.97 -11.18 6.09
CA VAL A 247 50.89 -11.17 7.24
C VAL A 247 51.73 -12.45 7.25
N LEU A 248 51.12 -13.62 7.00
CA LEU A 248 51.85 -14.88 6.84
C LEU A 248 52.75 -14.87 5.59
N ALA A 249 52.31 -14.32 4.47
CA ALA A 249 53.12 -14.15 3.27
C ALA A 249 54.27 -13.14 3.46
N GLY A 250 54.05 -12.09 4.26
CA GLY A 250 55.09 -11.14 4.66
C GLY A 250 56.12 -11.73 5.60
N ILE A 251 55.73 -12.65 6.50
CA ILE A 251 56.65 -13.39 7.39
C ILE A 251 57.44 -14.45 6.61
N LEU A 252 56.85 -15.06 5.57
CA LEU A 252 57.49 -16.06 4.71
C LEU A 252 58.43 -15.46 3.64
N CYS A 253 58.30 -14.18 3.31
CA CYS A 253 59.15 -13.50 2.32
C CYS A 253 59.92 -12.33 2.94
N GLY A 254 61.06 -12.63 3.57
CA GLY A 254 62.00 -11.64 4.10
C GLY A 254 62.82 -10.89 3.03
N ASP A 255 62.75 -9.56 3.10
CA ASP A 255 63.74 -8.48 2.87
C ASP A 255 64.74 -8.39 1.69
N HIS A 256 64.90 -9.36 0.79
CA HIS A 256 65.87 -9.22 -0.32
C HIS A 256 65.30 -9.03 -1.74
N SER A 257 63.98 -9.08 -1.95
CA SER A 257 63.37 -9.07 -3.29
C SER A 257 62.77 -7.72 -3.75
N ASN A 258 62.81 -6.65 -2.95
CA ASN A 258 62.18 -5.38 -3.32
C ASN A 258 63.03 -4.42 -4.19
N ARG A 259 64.34 -4.66 -4.32
CA ARG A 259 65.21 -3.87 -5.23
C ARG A 259 65.20 -4.40 -6.67
N LEU A 260 65.09 -5.72 -6.86
CA LEU A 260 65.11 -6.34 -8.18
C LEU A 260 63.80 -6.11 -8.96
N ILE A 261 62.66 -6.10 -8.25
CA ILE A 261 61.33 -5.89 -8.86
C ILE A 261 61.15 -4.43 -9.32
N LYS A 262 61.70 -3.44 -8.59
CA LYS A 262 61.66 -2.03 -8.99
C LYS A 262 62.54 -1.72 -10.21
N VAL A 263 63.69 -2.40 -10.34
CA VAL A 263 64.57 -2.23 -11.50
C VAL A 263 63.98 -2.91 -12.74
N LEU A 264 63.35 -4.07 -12.60
CA LEU A 264 62.67 -4.76 -13.70
C LEU A 264 61.40 -4.02 -14.16
N ALA A 265 60.64 -3.41 -13.26
CA ALA A 265 59.46 -2.60 -13.62
C ALA A 265 59.82 -1.31 -14.37
N GLY A 266 60.98 -0.70 -14.08
CA GLY A 266 61.45 0.49 -14.79
C GLY A 266 61.96 0.23 -16.21
N ILE A 267 62.40 -1.00 -16.51
CA ILE A 267 62.95 -1.38 -17.83
C ILE A 267 61.83 -1.80 -18.81
N LEU A 268 60.65 -2.19 -18.30
CA LEU A 268 59.51 -2.66 -19.09
C LEU A 268 58.56 -1.56 -19.59
N CYS A 269 58.79 -0.28 -19.24
CA CYS A 269 57.93 0.85 -19.61
C CYS A 269 58.61 1.90 -20.52
N GLY A 270 59.69 1.55 -21.23
CA GLY A 270 60.35 2.44 -22.17
C GLY A 270 60.32 1.93 -23.61
N ASP A 271 59.64 2.65 -24.50
CA ASP A 271 59.72 2.47 -25.95
C ASP A 271 61.15 2.68 -26.44
N HIS A 272 61.81 1.62 -26.93
CA HIS A 272 62.75 1.67 -28.06
C HIS A 272 63.25 0.25 -28.40
N SER A 273 62.75 -0.25 -29.52
CA SER A 273 63.14 -1.47 -30.21
C SER A 273 64.59 -1.44 -30.73
N TYR A 274 65.14 -2.64 -30.97
CA TYR A 274 66.39 -2.97 -31.69
C TYR A 274 67.74 -2.89 -30.95
N ARG A 275 67.98 -2.00 -29.96
CA ARG A 275 69.28 -2.01 -29.22
C ARG A 275 69.33 -2.99 -28.05
N LEU A 276 68.19 -3.34 -27.45
CA LEU A 276 68.10 -4.29 -26.34
C LEU A 276 68.41 -5.74 -26.74
N PHE A 277 68.15 -6.10 -28.01
CA PHE A 277 68.32 -7.47 -28.52
C PHE A 277 69.79 -7.90 -28.58
N LYS A 278 70.73 -6.97 -28.82
CA LYS A 278 72.18 -7.26 -28.85
C LYS A 278 72.79 -7.49 -27.46
N VAL A 279 72.26 -6.83 -26.43
CA VAL A 279 72.75 -6.96 -25.05
C VAL A 279 72.20 -8.23 -24.39
N LEU A 280 70.94 -8.57 -24.65
CA LEU A 280 70.34 -9.82 -24.19
C LEU A 280 70.91 -11.06 -24.91
N ALA A 281 71.26 -10.96 -26.20
CA ALA A 281 71.89 -12.06 -26.94
C ALA A 281 73.36 -12.32 -26.52
N GLY A 282 74.04 -11.34 -25.90
CA GLY A 282 75.39 -11.53 -25.35
C GLY A 282 75.41 -12.17 -23.97
N ILE A 283 74.37 -11.95 -23.16
CA ILE A 283 74.28 -12.45 -21.77
C ILE A 283 73.76 -13.89 -21.70
N LEU A 284 73.05 -14.36 -22.73
CA LEU A 284 72.47 -15.71 -22.81
C LEU A 284 73.28 -16.71 -23.66
N CYS A 285 74.43 -16.30 -24.20
CA CYS A 285 75.40 -17.23 -24.79
C CYS A 285 76.36 -17.73 -23.71
N GLY A 286 75.85 -18.67 -22.91
CA GLY A 286 76.59 -19.43 -21.92
C GLY A 286 75.88 -20.76 -21.68
N ASP A 287 76.21 -21.72 -22.54
CA ASP A 287 76.09 -23.17 -22.41
C ASP A 287 74.73 -23.88 -22.12
N HIS A 288 74.45 -24.83 -23.02
CA HIS A 288 73.56 -25.99 -22.94
C HIS A 288 72.03 -25.81 -22.93
N SER A 289 71.45 -25.76 -24.14
CA SER A 289 70.74 -26.89 -24.78
C SER A 289 69.63 -26.42 -25.75
N ASN A 290 69.91 -26.61 -27.04
CA ASN A 290 69.10 -26.22 -28.20
C ASN A 290 67.74 -26.95 -28.36
N ARG A 291 67.18 -27.55 -27.31
CA ARG A 291 65.81 -28.10 -27.30
C ARG A 291 64.79 -27.20 -26.64
N PHE A 292 65.20 -26.32 -25.73
CA PHE A 292 64.30 -25.38 -25.05
C PHE A 292 63.83 -24.23 -25.97
N ILE A 293 64.67 -23.83 -26.93
CA ILE A 293 64.39 -22.69 -27.83
C ILE A 293 63.28 -23.01 -28.84
N LYS A 294 63.13 -24.27 -29.29
CA LYS A 294 62.04 -24.67 -30.19
C LYS A 294 60.68 -24.75 -29.50
N VAL A 295 60.64 -25.12 -28.22
CA VAL A 295 59.40 -25.18 -27.43
C VAL A 295 58.96 -23.76 -27.04
N LEU A 296 59.89 -22.87 -26.68
CA LEU A 296 59.59 -21.47 -26.40
C LEU A 296 59.16 -20.69 -27.64
N ALA A 297 59.74 -20.95 -28.81
CA ALA A 297 59.31 -20.31 -30.07
C ALA A 297 57.90 -20.73 -30.52
N GLY A 298 57.44 -21.94 -30.16
CA GLY A 298 56.07 -22.39 -30.42
C GLY A 298 55.03 -21.86 -29.42
N ILE A 299 55.45 -21.54 -28.19
CA ILE A 299 54.56 -21.05 -27.12
C ILE A 299 54.37 -19.52 -27.19
N LEU A 300 55.30 -18.79 -27.81
CA LEU A 300 55.22 -17.33 -27.97
C LEU A 300 54.32 -16.84 -29.11
N CYS A 301 53.65 -17.75 -29.84
CA CYS A 301 52.62 -17.42 -30.85
C CYS A 301 51.18 -17.81 -30.42
N GLY A 302 50.89 -17.90 -29.13
CA GLY A 302 49.53 -18.13 -28.63
C GLY A 302 49.21 -17.33 -27.37
N ASP A 303 48.27 -16.39 -27.47
CA ASP A 303 47.85 -15.52 -26.37
C ASP A 303 47.07 -16.28 -25.29
N HIS A 304 47.75 -16.72 -24.22
CA HIS A 304 47.10 -17.09 -22.96
C HIS A 304 47.99 -16.76 -21.73
N SER A 305 47.97 -15.50 -21.32
CA SER A 305 48.74 -14.94 -20.19
C SER A 305 48.38 -15.49 -18.80
N ASN A 306 47.21 -16.13 -18.62
CA ASN A 306 46.79 -16.64 -17.29
C ASN A 306 47.14 -18.12 -17.02
N ARG A 307 47.55 -18.91 -18.03
CA ARG A 307 48.05 -20.28 -17.81
C ARG A 307 49.56 -20.31 -17.53
N LEU A 308 50.31 -19.37 -18.11
CA LEU A 308 51.77 -19.26 -17.93
C LEU A 308 52.17 -18.93 -16.49
N ILE A 309 51.42 -18.06 -15.80
CA ILE A 309 51.66 -17.71 -14.39
C ILE A 309 51.42 -18.91 -13.47
N LYS A 310 50.40 -19.75 -13.76
CA LYS A 310 50.07 -20.93 -12.96
C LYS A 310 51.10 -22.07 -13.13
N VAL A 311 51.64 -22.25 -14.33
CA VAL A 311 52.66 -23.28 -14.60
C VAL A 311 54.01 -22.85 -14.01
N LEU A 312 54.38 -21.57 -14.09
CA LEU A 312 55.59 -21.05 -13.44
C LEU A 312 55.51 -21.10 -11.91
N ALA A 313 54.33 -20.80 -11.33
CA ALA A 313 54.11 -20.93 -9.89
C ALA A 313 54.15 -22.39 -9.40
N GLY A 314 53.70 -23.34 -10.22
CA GLY A 314 53.78 -24.77 -9.91
C GLY A 314 55.21 -25.34 -9.95
N ILE A 315 56.10 -24.78 -10.76
CA ILE A 315 57.49 -25.24 -10.89
C ILE A 315 58.41 -24.64 -9.79
N LEU A 316 58.09 -23.46 -9.27
CA LEU A 316 58.87 -22.77 -8.22
C LEU A 316 58.56 -23.23 -6.79
N CYS A 317 57.49 -24.00 -6.57
CA CYS A 317 57.13 -24.59 -5.28
C CYS A 317 57.33 -26.12 -5.24
N GLY A 318 58.43 -26.60 -5.82
CA GLY A 318 58.92 -27.96 -5.65
C GLY A 318 59.85 -28.08 -4.43
N ASP A 319 59.53 -29.03 -3.56
CA ASP A 319 60.43 -29.74 -2.64
C ASP A 319 61.00 -28.95 -1.44
N HIS A 320 60.19 -28.76 -0.38
CA HIS A 320 60.57 -29.02 1.04
C HIS A 320 59.52 -28.69 2.14
N SER A 321 58.25 -28.40 1.83
CA SER A 321 57.26 -27.93 2.84
C SER A 321 56.02 -28.83 3.06
N ASN A 322 56.10 -30.13 2.77
CA ASN A 322 54.91 -31.02 2.87
C ASN A 322 54.61 -31.61 4.26
N SER A 323 55.52 -31.53 5.24
CA SER A 323 55.23 -32.03 6.60
C SER A 323 54.59 -30.96 7.50
N LEU A 324 55.05 -29.70 7.39
CA LEU A 324 54.54 -28.59 8.19
C LEU A 324 53.11 -28.19 7.79
N PHE A 325 52.78 -28.30 6.50
CA PHE A 325 51.43 -28.04 5.99
C PHE A 325 50.42 -29.07 6.51
N LYS A 326 50.78 -30.36 6.61
CA LYS A 326 49.91 -31.41 7.15
C LYS A 326 49.62 -31.25 8.65
N VAL A 327 50.60 -30.81 9.42
CA VAL A 327 50.43 -30.55 10.87
C VAL A 327 49.57 -29.30 11.09
N LEU A 328 49.76 -28.24 10.30
CA LEU A 328 48.91 -27.04 10.39
C LEU A 328 47.47 -27.30 9.94
N THR A 329 47.24 -28.09 8.88
CA THR A 329 45.88 -28.48 8.47
C THR A 329 45.19 -29.38 9.50
N GLY A 330 45.96 -30.22 10.23
CA GLY A 330 45.43 -31.04 11.31
C GLY A 330 44.96 -30.23 12.52
N ILE A 331 45.70 -29.17 12.88
CA ILE A 331 45.36 -28.29 14.01
C ILE A 331 44.18 -27.36 13.65
N LEU A 332 44.09 -26.90 12.40
CA LEU A 332 42.93 -26.13 11.92
C LEU A 332 41.64 -26.96 11.81
N CYS A 333 41.72 -28.27 11.53
CA CYS A 333 40.54 -29.14 11.44
C CYS A 333 40.00 -29.59 12.82
N LEU A 334 40.84 -29.66 13.85
CA LEU A 334 40.40 -30.05 15.21
C LEU A 334 39.65 -28.93 15.95
N GLY A 335 39.75 -27.68 15.48
CA GLY A 335 39.03 -26.53 16.06
C GLY A 335 37.58 -26.34 15.59
N ILE A 336 37.07 -27.17 14.67
CA ILE A 336 35.74 -26.99 14.03
C ILE A 336 34.65 -27.90 14.67
N ASN A 337 35.00 -28.77 15.61
CA ASN A 337 34.06 -29.73 16.22
C ASN A 337 33.41 -29.28 17.54
N SER A 338 33.31 -27.97 17.80
CA SER A 338 32.56 -27.48 18.97
C SER A 338 31.43 -26.53 18.56
N THR A 339 30.20 -26.97 18.84
CA THR A 339 28.92 -26.23 18.90
C THR A 339 28.35 -25.63 17.60
N HIS A 340 27.24 -26.24 17.15
CA HIS A 340 26.37 -25.86 16.05
C HIS A 340 25.65 -24.52 16.27
N VAL A 341 26.10 -23.42 15.66
CA VAL A 341 25.26 -22.34 15.10
C VAL A 341 26.06 -21.72 13.95
N LYS A 342 25.63 -21.88 12.69
CA LYS A 342 26.33 -21.32 11.52
C LYS A 342 26.08 -19.82 11.44
N GLU A 343 27.14 -19.02 11.54
CA GLU A 343 27.13 -17.56 11.40
C GLU A 343 26.51 -17.14 10.06
N ARG A 344 25.55 -16.20 10.10
CA ARG A 344 25.06 -15.52 8.89
C ARG A 344 25.90 -14.27 8.64
N PRO A 345 26.30 -14.00 7.38
CA PRO A 345 26.94 -12.73 7.06
C PRO A 345 25.93 -11.59 7.25
N GLN A 346 26.31 -10.54 7.98
CA GLN A 346 25.52 -9.32 8.12
C GLN A 346 25.41 -8.61 6.77
N ARG A 347 24.40 -8.97 5.99
CA ARG A 347 24.06 -8.35 4.71
C ARG A 347 22.74 -7.62 4.89
N LYS A 348 22.68 -6.37 4.41
CA LYS A 348 21.44 -5.59 4.39
C LYS A 348 20.48 -6.11 3.31
N VAL A 349 19.18 -6.03 3.57
CA VAL A 349 18.15 -6.31 2.56
C VAL A 349 18.28 -5.30 1.43
N ARG A 350 18.23 -5.77 0.19
CA ARG A 350 18.15 -4.89 -0.98
C ARG A 350 16.69 -4.63 -1.28
N LEU A 351 16.32 -3.37 -1.35
CA LEU A 351 14.95 -2.99 -1.66
C LEU A 351 14.71 -3.02 -3.17
N SER A 352 13.45 -3.20 -3.54
CA SER A 352 12.93 -3.20 -4.91
C SER A 352 11.59 -2.46 -4.92
N GLY A 353 11.05 -2.16 -6.10
CA GLY A 353 9.81 -1.37 -6.24
C GLY A 353 10.02 0.14 -6.33
N TYR A 354 11.25 0.61 -6.53
CA TYR A 354 11.55 2.03 -6.78
C TYR A 354 11.94 2.28 -8.25
N GLY A 355 11.63 3.48 -8.74
CA GLY A 355 12.14 4.01 -10.01
C GLY A 355 13.44 4.78 -9.83
N VAL A 356 14.30 4.75 -10.84
CA VAL A 356 15.50 5.61 -10.90
C VAL A 356 15.36 6.48 -12.13
N GLU A 357 15.22 7.78 -11.92
CA GLU A 357 15.22 8.75 -13.00
C GLU A 357 16.62 9.34 -13.19
N LEU A 358 17.00 9.52 -14.46
CA LEU A 358 18.17 10.28 -14.85
C LEU A 358 17.68 11.55 -15.55
N GLN A 359 17.34 12.55 -14.74
CA GLN A 359 16.82 13.80 -15.24
C GLN A 359 17.91 14.63 -15.93
N ILE A 360 17.63 15.08 -17.15
CA ILE A 360 18.50 15.98 -17.91
C ILE A 360 18.30 17.39 -17.36
N LYS A 361 19.28 17.91 -16.61
CA LYS A 361 19.20 19.26 -16.00
C LYS A 361 19.33 20.43 -16.97
N SER A 362 19.94 20.21 -18.14
CA SER A 362 20.15 21.24 -19.15
C SER A 362 19.69 20.74 -20.51
N THR A 363 18.40 20.91 -20.79
CA THR A 363 17.81 20.81 -22.15
C THR A 363 17.78 22.18 -22.84
N GLU A 364 17.95 23.26 -22.07
CA GLU A 364 17.98 24.64 -22.54
C GLU A 364 19.38 25.08 -22.95
N TYR A 365 19.60 25.18 -24.26
CA TYR A 365 20.06 26.42 -24.91
C TYR A 365 19.53 26.34 -26.35
N LYS A 366 18.51 27.16 -26.67
CA LYS A 366 17.84 27.35 -27.99
C LYS A 366 16.48 26.66 -28.23
N ALA A 367 15.55 26.67 -27.27
CA ALA A 367 14.16 26.81 -27.69
C ALA A 367 14.00 28.25 -28.17
N GLN A 368 13.94 28.47 -29.49
CA GLN A 368 13.66 29.79 -30.04
C GLN A 368 12.26 30.22 -29.63
N ASP A 369 12.14 31.48 -29.24
CA ASP A 369 10.91 32.17 -28.85
C ASP A 369 9.90 32.15 -30.02
N ASP A 370 8.74 31.52 -29.79
CA ASP A 370 7.70 31.22 -30.78
C ASP A 370 6.71 32.39 -31.04
N THR A 371 7.06 33.63 -30.66
CA THR A 371 6.11 34.75 -30.73
C THR A 371 6.02 35.47 -32.10
N GLN A 372 6.73 35.06 -33.14
CA GLN A 372 6.57 35.66 -34.49
C GLN A 372 6.81 34.70 -35.68
N VAL A 373 5.97 33.67 -35.90
CA VAL A 373 5.87 33.07 -37.25
C VAL A 373 4.45 32.53 -37.52
N LYS A 374 3.48 33.43 -37.65
CA LYS A 374 2.25 33.16 -38.41
C LYS A 374 2.00 34.31 -39.37
N GLY A 375 2.62 34.22 -40.54
CA GLY A 375 2.38 35.12 -41.65
C GLY A 375 3.66 35.49 -42.37
N GLU A 376 4.15 34.59 -43.22
CA GLU A 376 4.85 34.94 -44.47
C GLU A 376 5.07 33.64 -45.28
N GLU A 377 4.10 33.34 -46.14
CA GLU A 377 4.32 32.49 -47.30
C GLU A 377 5.01 33.35 -48.38
N SER A 378 6.32 33.25 -48.54
CA SER A 378 6.98 33.52 -49.84
C SER A 378 8.46 33.15 -49.84
N SER A 379 8.79 32.16 -50.67
CA SER A 379 10.04 32.00 -51.43
C SER A 379 11.37 32.06 -50.67
N ASP A 380 11.81 30.89 -50.19
CA ASP A 380 13.22 30.45 -50.28
C ASP A 380 13.27 28.94 -50.03
N SER A 381 13.19 28.16 -51.11
CA SER A 381 13.24 26.69 -51.09
C SER A 381 14.28 26.19 -52.09
N SER A 382 15.56 26.40 -51.80
CA SER A 382 16.63 25.70 -52.53
C SER A 382 17.92 25.40 -51.77
N ASP A 383 18.09 25.79 -50.50
CA ASP A 383 19.39 25.61 -49.80
C ASP A 383 19.30 24.94 -48.41
N GLN A 384 18.20 24.25 -48.05
CA GLN A 384 18.07 23.60 -46.72
C GLN A 384 17.85 22.08 -46.73
N ASP A 385 17.79 21.44 -47.90
CA ASP A 385 17.66 19.96 -47.99
C ASP A 385 19.01 19.21 -47.91
N ASP A 386 20.14 19.92 -47.96
CA ASP A 386 21.47 19.29 -47.99
C ASP A 386 21.97 18.82 -46.60
N ASP A 387 21.54 19.46 -45.51
CA ASP A 387 21.99 19.12 -44.15
C ASP A 387 21.28 17.86 -43.56
N GLU A 388 20.13 17.46 -44.11
CA GLU A 388 19.41 16.26 -43.66
C GLU A 388 19.96 14.96 -44.29
N GLN A 389 20.92 15.08 -45.22
CA GLN A 389 21.43 13.98 -46.04
C GLN A 389 22.84 13.52 -45.63
N GLU A 390 23.53 14.28 -44.79
CA GLU A 390 24.80 13.88 -44.18
C GLU A 390 24.58 13.23 -42.81
N VAL A 391 24.71 11.91 -42.75
CA VAL A 391 24.78 11.19 -41.46
C VAL A 391 26.26 11.01 -41.11
N GLN A 392 26.73 11.69 -40.06
CA GLN A 392 28.14 11.71 -39.62
C GLN A 392 29.16 12.00 -40.75
N GLY A 393 28.83 12.93 -41.66
CA GLY A 393 29.70 13.32 -42.78
C GLY A 393 29.65 12.40 -44.01
N PHE A 394 28.66 11.49 -44.09
CA PHE A 394 28.40 10.68 -45.30
C PHE A 394 27.14 11.15 -46.02
N ASN A 395 27.27 11.56 -47.28
CA ASN A 395 26.14 11.87 -48.16
C ASN A 395 25.64 10.59 -48.87
N PHE A 396 24.57 9.99 -48.33
CA PHE A 396 24.02 8.72 -48.80
C PHE A 396 23.39 8.78 -50.20
N ASN A 397 22.96 9.95 -50.66
CA ASN A 397 22.45 10.13 -52.02
C ASN A 397 23.57 10.02 -53.05
N ARG A 398 24.73 10.62 -52.75
CA ARG A 398 25.92 10.49 -53.60
C ARG A 398 26.46 9.07 -53.59
N LEU A 399 26.52 8.41 -52.43
CA LEU A 399 26.92 7.01 -52.31
C LEU A 399 25.96 6.04 -53.03
N GLY A 400 24.65 6.25 -52.94
CA GLY A 400 23.66 5.46 -53.67
C GLY A 400 23.72 5.65 -55.19
N SER A 401 24.12 6.84 -55.67
CA SER A 401 24.36 7.09 -57.09
C SER A 401 25.65 6.44 -57.61
N LEU A 402 26.68 6.33 -56.75
CA LEU A 402 27.99 5.79 -57.10
C LEU A 402 28.06 4.26 -57.01
N TYR A 403 27.27 3.66 -56.12
CA TYR A 403 27.22 2.21 -55.90
C TYR A 403 25.77 1.70 -55.88
N PRO A 404 25.12 1.56 -57.06
CA PRO A 404 23.74 1.07 -57.17
C PRO A 404 23.57 -0.36 -56.63
N ASP A 405 24.61 -1.17 -56.72
CA ASP A 405 24.60 -2.59 -56.34
C ASP A 405 24.65 -2.82 -54.81
N LEU A 406 25.05 -1.81 -54.03
CA LEU A 406 25.21 -1.88 -52.57
C LEU A 406 24.12 -1.09 -51.83
N LYS A 407 22.99 -0.83 -52.48
CA LYS A 407 21.94 0.02 -51.93
C LYS A 407 21.35 -0.52 -50.63
N GLU A 408 21.13 -1.83 -50.54
CA GLU A 408 20.62 -2.46 -49.32
C GLU A 408 21.63 -2.38 -48.17
N ASP A 409 22.92 -2.61 -48.44
CA ASP A 409 23.99 -2.51 -47.44
C ASP A 409 24.24 -1.07 -46.98
N LEU A 410 24.09 -0.09 -47.88
CA LEU A 410 24.14 1.33 -47.56
C LEU A 410 22.97 1.75 -46.66
N GLU A 411 21.79 1.17 -46.85
CA GLU A 411 20.62 1.42 -45.99
C GLU A 411 20.83 0.82 -44.59
N VAL A 412 21.37 -0.40 -44.50
CA VAL A 412 21.75 -1.04 -43.23
C VAL A 412 22.86 -0.25 -42.52
N PHE A 413 23.86 0.23 -43.26
CA PHE A 413 24.94 1.06 -42.73
C PHE A 413 24.44 2.42 -42.25
N ARG A 414 23.50 3.04 -42.98
CA ARG A 414 22.80 4.26 -42.56
C ARG A 414 22.05 4.04 -41.26
N GLN A 415 21.31 2.93 -41.12
CA GLN A 415 20.62 2.56 -39.88
C GLN A 415 21.60 2.36 -38.73
N HIS A 416 22.71 1.66 -38.96
CA HIS A 416 23.75 1.46 -37.94
C HIS A 416 24.42 2.78 -37.49
N LEU A 417 24.65 3.73 -38.39
CA LEU A 417 25.19 5.05 -38.04
C LEU A 417 24.19 5.90 -37.26
N LEU A 418 22.89 5.73 -37.51
CA LEU A 418 21.83 6.39 -36.75
C LEU A 418 21.73 5.80 -35.34
N ASP A 419 21.77 4.48 -35.20
CA ASP A 419 21.74 3.78 -33.91
C ASP A 419 22.98 4.06 -33.06
N SER A 420 24.11 4.37 -33.69
CA SER A 420 25.37 4.73 -33.01
C SER A 420 25.54 6.23 -32.75
N SER A 421 24.64 7.08 -33.26
CA SER A 421 24.67 8.52 -33.01
C SER A 421 24.15 8.85 -31.62
N SER A 422 25.08 9.07 -30.69
CA SER A 422 24.81 9.40 -29.27
C SER A 422 24.61 10.90 -29.02
N ASP A 423 24.58 11.73 -30.06
CA ASP A 423 24.38 13.17 -29.92
C ASP A 423 22.88 13.50 -29.80
N MET A 424 22.50 13.90 -28.58
CA MET A 424 21.21 14.48 -28.25
C MET A 424 21.08 15.85 -28.93
N ALA A 425 20.59 15.86 -30.17
CA ALA A 425 20.27 17.10 -30.88
C ALA A 425 18.85 17.60 -30.50
N PRO A 426 18.64 18.92 -30.32
CA PRO A 426 17.33 19.47 -29.99
C PRO A 426 16.35 19.26 -31.15
N LEU A 427 15.11 18.87 -30.82
CA LEU A 427 14.02 18.72 -31.78
C LEU A 427 13.31 20.06 -32.00
N LYS A 428 12.80 20.28 -33.22
CA LYS A 428 12.01 21.48 -33.55
C LYS A 428 10.59 21.34 -33.00
N VAL A 429 9.92 22.44 -32.64
CA VAL A 429 8.62 22.44 -31.93
C VAL A 429 7.53 21.64 -32.66
N TRP A 430 7.42 21.77 -33.99
CA TRP A 430 6.42 21.02 -34.77
C TRP A 430 6.69 19.52 -34.83
N GLN A 431 7.95 19.09 -34.69
CA GLN A 431 8.32 17.67 -34.67
C GLN A 431 7.87 16.98 -33.37
N VAL A 432 7.64 17.77 -32.30
CA VAL A 432 7.21 17.25 -31.00
C VAL A 432 5.70 17.00 -30.96
N GLN A 433 4.90 17.73 -31.75
CA GLN A 433 3.43 17.67 -31.69
C GLN A 433 2.85 16.28 -32.03
N GLU A 434 3.44 15.55 -32.98
CA GLU A 434 2.97 14.21 -33.39
C GLU A 434 3.78 13.05 -32.78
N LEU A 435 4.73 13.35 -31.88
CA LEU A 435 5.70 12.36 -31.39
C LEU A 435 5.04 11.20 -30.63
N SER A 436 3.96 11.47 -29.91
CA SER A 436 3.17 10.44 -29.20
C SER A 436 2.48 9.49 -30.16
N LEU A 437 1.90 10.00 -31.25
CA LEU A 437 1.27 9.20 -32.30
C LEU A 437 2.32 8.36 -33.06
N GLN A 438 3.49 8.94 -33.31
CA GLN A 438 4.63 8.27 -33.94
C GLN A 438 5.18 7.12 -33.08
N ALA A 439 5.25 7.33 -31.76
CA ALA A 439 5.60 6.28 -30.80
C ALA A 439 4.54 5.16 -30.79
N ALA A 440 3.25 5.52 -30.77
CA ALA A 440 2.15 4.56 -30.80
C ALA A 440 2.19 3.72 -32.08
N GLU A 441 2.32 4.34 -33.26
CA GLU A 441 2.43 3.63 -34.54
C GLU A 441 3.63 2.67 -34.53
N ARG A 442 4.79 3.10 -33.99
CA ARG A 442 5.99 2.26 -33.93
C ARG A 442 5.82 1.03 -33.04
N ILE A 443 5.02 1.15 -31.97
CA ILE A 443 4.66 0.05 -31.06
C ILE A 443 3.64 -0.87 -31.72
N MET A 444 2.62 -0.32 -32.36
CA MET A 444 1.55 -1.06 -33.04
C MET A 444 2.04 -1.80 -34.30
N SER A 445 3.06 -1.27 -34.97
CA SER A 445 3.69 -1.92 -36.13
C SER A 445 4.59 -3.10 -35.74
N ALA A 446 4.93 -3.25 -34.46
CA ALA A 446 5.75 -4.34 -33.97
C ALA A 446 4.93 -5.63 -33.76
N PRO A 447 5.56 -6.83 -33.81
CA PRO A 447 4.90 -8.07 -33.43
C PRO A 447 4.31 -7.98 -32.01
N ARG A 448 3.14 -8.60 -31.78
CA ARG A 448 2.42 -8.53 -30.49
C ARG A 448 3.28 -8.94 -29.29
N GLU A 449 4.18 -9.90 -29.46
CA GLU A 449 5.07 -10.40 -28.41
C GLU A 449 6.19 -9.40 -28.05
N GLU A 450 6.54 -8.51 -28.98
CA GLU A 450 7.60 -7.51 -28.82
C GLU A 450 7.06 -6.11 -28.51
N ALA A 451 5.79 -5.83 -28.82
CA ALA A 451 5.16 -4.52 -28.64
C ALA A 451 5.34 -3.98 -27.20
N LEU A 452 5.10 -4.81 -26.17
CA LEU A 452 5.29 -4.40 -24.77
C LEU A 452 6.77 -4.15 -24.44
N LYS A 453 7.69 -4.98 -24.94
CA LYS A 453 9.13 -4.78 -24.73
C LYS A 453 9.61 -3.50 -25.41
N LEU A 454 9.09 -3.22 -26.60
CA LEU A 454 9.38 -2.00 -27.35
C LEU A 454 8.84 -0.79 -26.62
N MET A 455 7.60 -0.84 -26.12
CA MET A 455 7.02 0.19 -25.26
C MET A 455 7.89 0.45 -24.03
N THR A 456 8.35 -0.59 -23.32
CA THR A 456 9.25 -0.41 -22.17
C THR A 456 10.59 0.21 -22.56
N THR A 457 11.12 -0.14 -23.73
CA THR A 457 12.41 0.38 -24.20
C THR A 457 12.30 1.85 -24.60
N ILE A 458 11.22 2.21 -25.30
CA ILE A 458 10.88 3.60 -25.66
C ILE A 458 10.67 4.43 -24.40
N ALA A 459 9.88 3.94 -23.44
CA ALA A 459 9.62 4.66 -22.19
C ALA A 459 10.89 4.87 -21.34
N GLN A 460 11.74 3.85 -21.20
CA GLN A 460 12.97 3.95 -20.40
C GLN A 460 14.04 4.85 -21.03
N ASN A 461 14.12 4.91 -22.36
CA ASN A 461 15.17 5.63 -23.10
C ASN A 461 14.61 6.71 -24.04
N PHE A 462 13.47 7.29 -23.69
CA PHE A 462 12.70 8.18 -24.57
C PHE A 462 13.54 9.33 -25.18
N PRO A 463 14.37 10.08 -24.41
CA PRO A 463 15.15 11.17 -24.98
C PRO A 463 16.14 10.73 -26.06
N LEU A 464 16.67 9.51 -25.97
CA LEU A 464 17.59 8.95 -26.98
C LEU A 464 16.83 8.49 -28.23
N GLN A 465 15.60 7.99 -28.07
CA GLN A 465 14.81 7.44 -29.17
C GLN A 465 13.96 8.49 -29.90
N ALA A 466 13.72 9.66 -29.30
CA ALA A 466 12.83 10.69 -29.85
C ALA A 466 13.16 11.06 -31.31
N LYS A 467 14.44 11.20 -31.68
CA LYS A 467 14.84 11.50 -33.06
C LYS A 467 14.51 10.40 -34.06
N SER A 468 14.58 9.14 -33.62
CA SER A 468 14.19 7.99 -34.44
C SER A 468 12.68 7.96 -34.67
N LEU A 469 11.91 8.33 -33.64
CA LEU A 469 10.44 8.38 -33.69
C LEU A 469 9.92 9.46 -34.64
N VAL A 470 10.56 10.63 -34.74
CA VAL A 470 10.13 11.71 -35.67
C VAL A 470 10.00 11.24 -37.13
N ARG A 471 10.73 10.19 -37.52
CA ARG A 471 10.76 9.66 -38.88
C ARG A 471 9.71 8.58 -39.14
N THR A 472 8.98 8.10 -38.14
CA THR A 472 7.95 7.09 -38.37
C THR A 472 6.70 7.73 -38.98
N PRO A 473 6.24 7.26 -40.16
CA PRO A 473 5.03 7.79 -40.77
C PRO A 473 3.81 7.29 -39.99
N VAL A 474 2.94 8.21 -39.57
CA VAL A 474 1.70 7.89 -38.86
C VAL A 474 0.58 7.64 -39.87
N SER A 475 -0.15 6.54 -39.69
CA SER A 475 -1.30 6.25 -40.53
C SER A 475 -2.51 7.16 -40.22
N GLU A 476 -3.20 7.65 -41.25
CA GLU A 476 -4.43 8.46 -41.09
C GLU A 476 -5.57 7.69 -40.40
N ALA A 477 -5.56 6.36 -40.48
CA ALA A 477 -6.50 5.50 -39.76
C ALA A 477 -6.28 5.59 -38.23
N LEU A 478 -5.03 5.48 -37.78
CA LEU A 478 -4.68 5.59 -36.37
C LEU A 478 -5.04 6.98 -35.81
N LYS A 479 -4.76 8.06 -36.54
CA LYS A 479 -5.12 9.43 -36.11
C LYS A 479 -6.62 9.57 -35.83
N LYS A 480 -7.47 9.02 -36.71
CA LYS A 480 -8.93 9.06 -36.55
C LYS A 480 -9.42 8.23 -35.37
N GLU A 481 -8.86 7.03 -35.18
CA GLU A 481 -9.21 6.14 -34.07
C GLU A 481 -8.82 6.73 -32.72
N VAL A 482 -7.60 7.27 -32.61
CA VAL A 482 -7.12 7.94 -31.38
C VAL A 482 -8.01 9.12 -31.04
N LYS A 483 -8.40 9.94 -32.02
CA LYS A 483 -9.30 11.08 -31.79
C LYS A 483 -10.69 10.64 -31.31
N LEU A 484 -11.27 9.61 -31.92
CA LEU A 484 -12.55 9.05 -31.47
C LEU A 484 -12.47 8.53 -30.04
N ASN A 485 -11.38 7.85 -29.68
CA ASN A 485 -11.17 7.37 -28.32
C ASN A 485 -11.01 8.53 -27.34
N GLN A 486 -10.30 9.60 -27.70
CA GLN A 486 -10.18 10.81 -26.88
C GLN A 486 -11.54 11.50 -26.65
N ASP A 487 -12.37 11.62 -27.67
CA ASP A 487 -13.72 12.21 -27.55
C ASP A 487 -14.65 11.33 -26.69
N MET A 488 -14.54 10.00 -26.82
CA MET A 488 -15.26 9.04 -25.98
C MET A 488 -14.81 9.10 -24.52
N PHE A 489 -13.50 9.10 -24.24
CA PHE A 489 -12.98 9.10 -22.88
C PHE A 489 -13.18 10.45 -22.18
N SER A 490 -13.09 11.57 -22.90
CA SER A 490 -13.41 12.89 -22.34
C SER A 490 -14.88 13.04 -21.99
N SER A 491 -15.80 12.45 -22.77
CA SER A 491 -17.24 12.51 -22.48
C SER A 491 -17.71 11.53 -21.41
N SER A 492 -17.12 10.32 -21.34
CA SER A 492 -17.55 9.26 -20.42
C SER A 492 -16.80 9.24 -19.08
N LEU A 493 -15.48 9.44 -19.10
CA LEU A 493 -14.59 9.30 -17.94
C LEU A 493 -13.95 10.62 -17.52
N ASN A 494 -14.25 11.72 -18.24
CA ASN A 494 -13.62 13.03 -18.04
C ASN A 494 -12.08 13.00 -18.14
N LEU A 495 -11.52 12.04 -18.88
CA LEU A 495 -10.08 11.89 -19.05
C LEU A 495 -9.59 12.77 -20.20
N GLN A 496 -8.60 13.61 -19.93
CA GLN A 496 -7.91 14.39 -20.97
C GLN A 496 -6.79 13.57 -21.63
N PRO A 497 -6.32 13.94 -22.84
CA PRO A 497 -5.28 13.20 -23.55
C PRO A 497 -3.95 13.05 -22.80
N THR A 498 -3.69 13.89 -21.81
CA THR A 498 -2.48 13.87 -20.96
C THR A 498 -2.63 12.98 -19.74
N ASP A 499 -3.85 12.60 -19.38
CA ASP A 499 -4.13 11.97 -18.11
C ASP A 499 -3.91 10.46 -18.23
N THR A 500 -3.24 9.88 -17.25
CA THR A 500 -3.03 8.43 -17.17
C THR A 500 -4.00 7.83 -16.19
N ALA A 501 -4.82 6.89 -16.66
CA ALA A 501 -5.76 6.16 -15.82
C ALA A 501 -5.45 4.66 -15.90
N LEU A 502 -5.27 4.03 -14.74
CA LEU A 502 -5.18 2.57 -14.64
C LEU A 502 -6.51 2.03 -14.13
N PHE A 503 -7.08 1.06 -14.84
CA PHE A 503 -8.27 0.36 -14.38
C PHE A 503 -7.95 -1.11 -14.12
N ILE A 504 -8.26 -1.61 -12.92
CA ILE A 504 -8.18 -3.04 -12.58
C ILE A 504 -9.60 -3.53 -12.34
N ASN A 505 -10.08 -4.40 -13.22
CA ASN A 505 -11.46 -4.93 -13.20
C ASN A 505 -12.55 -3.85 -13.09
N GLY A 506 -12.32 -2.65 -13.64
CA GLY A 506 -13.25 -1.52 -13.61
C GLY A 506 -13.00 -0.51 -12.50
N MET A 507 -12.16 -0.82 -11.51
CA MET A 507 -11.76 0.12 -10.47
C MET A 507 -10.68 1.09 -10.97
N PHE A 508 -10.88 2.40 -10.79
CA PHE A 508 -9.93 3.44 -11.15
C PHE A 508 -8.79 3.56 -10.13
N PHE A 509 -7.55 3.61 -10.61
CA PHE A 509 -6.36 3.87 -9.83
C PHE A 509 -5.59 5.04 -10.42
N ASP A 510 -5.34 6.03 -9.57
CA ASP A 510 -4.45 7.14 -9.88
C ASP A 510 -2.99 6.68 -9.70
N LEU A 511 -2.24 6.68 -10.80
CA LEU A 511 -0.84 6.23 -10.82
C LEU A 511 0.11 7.22 -10.12
N ASP A 512 -0.30 8.46 -9.90
CA ASP A 512 0.52 9.45 -9.20
C ASP A 512 0.52 9.23 -7.68
N VAL A 513 -0.53 8.58 -7.16
CA VAL A 513 -0.72 8.32 -5.72
C VAL A 513 -0.46 6.84 -5.37
N VAL A 514 -0.77 5.91 -6.28
CA VAL A 514 -0.78 4.47 -5.97
C VAL A 514 0.59 3.83 -6.20
N ASP A 515 1.18 3.36 -5.11
CA ASP A 515 2.41 2.59 -5.12
C ASP A 515 2.22 1.14 -5.63
N MET A 516 3.31 0.53 -6.11
CA MET A 516 3.32 -0.87 -6.57
C MET A 516 2.88 -1.86 -5.47
N ILE A 517 3.17 -1.57 -4.20
CA ILE A 517 2.79 -2.41 -3.07
C ILE A 517 1.27 -2.36 -2.86
N SER A 518 0.69 -1.15 -2.84
CA SER A 518 -0.75 -0.94 -2.73
C SER A 518 -1.51 -1.61 -3.88
N LEU A 519 -0.99 -1.51 -5.11
CA LEU A 519 -1.55 -2.20 -6.27
C LEU A 519 -1.52 -3.72 -6.10
N LEU A 520 -0.46 -4.27 -5.51
CA LEU A 520 -0.37 -5.71 -5.24
C LEU A 520 -1.42 -6.16 -4.22
N ASP A 521 -1.67 -5.36 -3.18
CA ASP A 521 -2.69 -5.66 -2.18
C ASP A 521 -4.10 -5.65 -2.77
N VAL A 522 -4.41 -4.71 -3.66
CA VAL A 522 -5.66 -4.71 -4.44
C VAL A 522 -5.76 -5.98 -5.29
N VAL A 523 -4.70 -6.34 -6.02
CA VAL A 523 -4.71 -7.56 -6.85
C VAL A 523 -4.92 -8.82 -6.00
N ARG A 524 -4.34 -8.87 -4.79
CA ARG A 524 -4.55 -9.98 -3.84
C ARG A 524 -6.00 -10.05 -3.36
N GLN A 525 -6.57 -8.93 -2.94
CA GLN A 525 -7.97 -8.85 -2.51
C GLN A 525 -8.92 -9.29 -3.63
N GLU A 526 -8.69 -8.81 -4.85
CA GLU A 526 -9.48 -9.17 -6.03
C GLU A 526 -9.35 -10.66 -6.37
N LEU A 527 -8.13 -11.21 -6.34
CA LEU A 527 -7.92 -12.65 -6.53
C LEU A 527 -8.67 -13.49 -5.50
N ARG A 528 -8.72 -13.06 -4.23
CA ARG A 528 -9.49 -13.74 -3.18
C ARG A 528 -10.98 -13.77 -3.50
N VAL A 529 -11.54 -12.66 -3.97
CA VAL A 529 -12.96 -12.58 -4.38
C VAL A 529 -13.24 -13.48 -5.58
N LEU A 530 -12.40 -13.42 -6.62
CA LEU A 530 -12.55 -14.22 -7.83
C LEU A 530 -12.44 -15.72 -7.56
N GLU A 531 -11.50 -16.13 -6.70
CA GLU A 531 -11.40 -17.52 -6.27
C GLU A 531 -12.60 -17.97 -5.45
N GLY A 532 -13.15 -17.10 -4.59
CA GLY A 532 -14.38 -17.36 -3.86
C GLY A 532 -15.56 -17.64 -4.80
N LEU A 533 -15.74 -16.78 -5.81
CA LEU A 533 -16.78 -16.95 -6.83
C LEU A 533 -16.56 -18.20 -7.69
N TYR A 534 -15.31 -18.53 -8.01
CA TYR A 534 -14.96 -19.77 -8.71
C TYR A 534 -15.33 -21.01 -7.89
N LYS A 535 -15.06 -21.03 -6.58
CA LYS A 535 -15.45 -22.12 -5.67
C LYS A 535 -16.96 -22.32 -5.59
N ILE A 536 -17.75 -21.26 -5.72
CA ILE A 536 -19.22 -21.30 -5.79
C ILE A 536 -19.71 -21.87 -7.13
N GLY A 537 -18.83 -21.99 -8.14
CA GLY A 537 -19.13 -22.57 -9.44
C GLY A 537 -19.41 -21.55 -10.55
N ILE A 538 -19.05 -20.28 -10.33
CA ILE A 538 -19.17 -19.23 -11.36
C ILE A 538 -18.01 -19.37 -12.34
N SER A 539 -18.34 -19.62 -13.61
CA SER A 539 -17.35 -19.77 -14.69
C SER A 539 -16.74 -18.43 -15.12
N GLU A 540 -15.51 -18.47 -15.64
CA GLU A 540 -14.76 -17.30 -16.12
C GLU A 540 -15.56 -16.41 -17.10
N SER A 541 -16.36 -17.01 -17.99
CA SER A 541 -17.18 -16.27 -18.95
C SER A 541 -18.29 -15.41 -18.33
N ARG A 542 -18.84 -15.84 -17.18
CA ARG A 542 -19.85 -15.08 -16.44
C ARG A 542 -19.21 -14.10 -15.48
N MET A 543 -17.96 -14.34 -15.08
CA MET A 543 -17.20 -13.50 -14.19
C MET A 543 -17.01 -12.09 -14.76
N SER A 544 -16.59 -11.97 -16.02
CA SER A 544 -16.42 -10.67 -16.67
C SER A 544 -17.72 -9.87 -16.75
N SER A 545 -18.86 -10.55 -16.90
CA SER A 545 -20.17 -9.90 -16.89
C SER A 545 -20.58 -9.42 -15.50
N ILE A 546 -20.26 -10.18 -14.45
CA ILE A 546 -20.53 -9.80 -13.05
C ILE A 546 -19.63 -8.64 -12.62
N LEU A 547 -18.35 -8.66 -12.98
CA LEU A 547 -17.41 -7.57 -12.71
C LEU A 547 -17.75 -6.29 -13.47
N ALA A 548 -18.34 -6.42 -14.67
CA ALA A 548 -18.83 -5.28 -15.44
C ALA A 548 -20.14 -4.69 -14.90
N LEU A 549 -20.78 -5.32 -13.89
CA LEU A 549 -21.94 -4.72 -13.25
C LEU A 549 -21.49 -3.55 -12.41
N ASP A 550 -21.82 -2.36 -12.90
CA ASP A 550 -21.57 -1.13 -12.18
C ASP A 550 -22.60 -0.97 -11.05
N PHE A 551 -22.23 -1.43 -9.86
CA PHE A 551 -22.97 -1.13 -8.64
C PHE A 551 -22.69 0.28 -8.12
N SER A 552 -21.78 1.05 -8.74
CA SER A 552 -21.53 2.43 -8.34
C SER A 552 -22.77 3.29 -8.49
N GLY A 553 -23.72 3.02 -9.40
CA GLY A 553 -25.02 3.74 -9.36
C GLY A 553 -25.81 3.56 -8.06
N ALA A 554 -25.57 2.48 -7.31
CA ALA A 554 -26.18 2.17 -6.02
C ALA A 554 -25.24 2.38 -4.81
N SER A 555 -23.93 2.50 -5.02
CA SER A 555 -22.91 2.76 -3.96
C SER A 555 -22.18 4.11 -4.08
N SER A 556 -22.30 4.82 -5.21
CA SER A 556 -21.90 6.23 -5.41
C SER A 556 -22.96 7.21 -4.92
N SER A 557 -24.12 6.71 -4.54
CA SER A 557 -24.79 7.31 -3.42
C SER A 557 -23.96 7.01 -2.16
N ASN A 558 -22.98 7.87 -1.89
CA ASN A 558 -22.98 8.53 -0.60
C ASN A 558 -24.33 9.24 -0.44
N GLN A 559 -25.45 8.51 -0.47
CA GLN A 559 -26.66 8.92 0.23
C GLN A 559 -26.25 8.73 1.67
N GLU A 560 -25.52 9.72 2.15
CA GLU A 560 -25.42 9.98 3.57
C GLU A 560 -26.88 9.99 4.02
N TYR A 561 -27.17 8.99 4.83
CA TYR A 561 -28.50 8.77 5.34
C TYR A 561 -28.93 10.08 6.01
N ALA A 562 -30.14 10.53 5.70
CA ALA A 562 -30.68 11.72 6.32
C ALA A 562 -31.63 11.29 7.45
N ILE A 563 -31.66 12.03 8.54
CA ILE A 563 -32.68 11.92 9.57
C ILE A 563 -33.81 12.88 9.23
N ASP A 564 -35.06 12.46 9.46
CA ASP A 564 -36.19 13.37 9.37
C ASP A 564 -36.10 14.46 10.47
N ILE A 565 -35.88 15.71 10.06
CA ILE A 565 -35.75 16.87 10.96
C ILE A 565 -37.08 17.58 11.21
N ARG A 566 -38.21 17.09 10.66
CA ARG A 566 -39.55 17.66 10.88
C ARG A 566 -40.07 17.30 12.27
N ASP A 567 -39.40 17.81 13.29
CA ASP A 567 -39.78 17.58 14.67
C ASP A 567 -39.92 18.88 15.47
N SER A 568 -40.90 18.88 16.35
CA SER A 568 -41.13 19.87 17.40
C SER A 568 -39.97 20.04 18.38
N ALA A 569 -39.09 19.04 18.48
CA ALA A 569 -37.86 19.14 19.28
C ALA A 569 -36.85 20.15 18.71
N VAL A 570 -36.90 20.45 17.41
CA VAL A 570 -35.97 21.38 16.75
C VAL A 570 -36.47 22.81 16.94
N MET A 571 -35.68 23.61 17.67
CA MET A 571 -35.98 25.02 17.90
C MET A 571 -35.31 25.87 16.82
N TRP A 572 -36.10 26.35 15.87
CA TRP A 572 -35.65 27.19 14.76
C TRP A 572 -35.35 28.62 15.22
N VAL A 573 -34.16 29.11 14.91
CA VAL A 573 -33.69 30.47 15.25
C VAL A 573 -34.16 31.50 14.22
N ASN A 574 -34.21 31.12 12.94
CA ASN A 574 -34.58 31.99 11.83
C ASN A 574 -35.53 31.29 10.84
N ASP A 575 -36.17 32.10 10.00
CA ASP A 575 -37.00 31.64 8.88
C ASP A 575 -36.76 32.53 7.65
N ILE A 576 -36.10 31.97 6.62
CA ILE A 576 -35.63 32.73 5.46
C ILE A 576 -36.81 33.29 4.63
N GLU A 577 -37.96 32.61 4.64
CA GLU A 577 -39.11 33.01 3.83
C GLU A 577 -39.85 34.22 4.41
N HIS A 578 -39.93 34.27 5.75
CA HIS A 578 -40.75 35.22 6.49
C HIS A 578 -39.96 36.37 7.14
N ASP A 579 -38.68 36.17 7.46
CA ASP A 579 -37.90 37.17 8.19
C ASP A 579 -37.62 38.43 7.36
N LYS A 580 -37.65 39.59 8.04
CA LYS A 580 -37.46 40.91 7.42
C LYS A 580 -36.08 41.07 6.77
N GLN A 581 -35.07 40.37 7.27
CA GLN A 581 -33.69 40.46 6.80
C GLN A 581 -33.53 39.96 5.35
N TYR A 582 -34.29 38.93 4.96
CA TYR A 582 -34.18 38.28 3.65
C TYR A 582 -35.13 38.85 2.59
N ARG A 583 -35.88 39.92 2.90
CA ARG A 583 -36.86 40.52 1.97
C ARG A 583 -36.26 41.00 0.63
N ARG A 584 -34.95 41.25 0.59
CA ARG A 584 -34.24 41.64 -0.64
C ARG A 584 -34.03 40.47 -1.62
N TRP A 585 -34.13 39.24 -1.14
CA TRP A 585 -33.88 38.04 -1.94
C TRP A 585 -35.14 37.67 -2.74
N SER A 586 -34.93 37.10 -3.92
CA SER A 586 -36.00 36.56 -4.75
C SER A 586 -36.52 35.23 -4.20
N ASP A 587 -37.80 34.97 -4.33
CA ASP A 587 -38.49 33.76 -3.88
C ASP A 587 -38.60 32.65 -4.94
N SER A 588 -38.14 32.91 -6.16
CA SER A 588 -38.17 31.92 -7.25
C SER A 588 -36.98 30.98 -7.21
N LEU A 589 -37.25 29.68 -7.32
CA LEU A 589 -36.24 28.61 -7.40
C LEU A 589 -35.45 28.64 -8.71
N MET A 590 -35.93 29.35 -9.73
CA MET A 590 -35.20 29.54 -11.00
C MET A 590 -33.85 30.26 -10.80
N GLU A 591 -33.66 30.96 -9.68
CA GLU A 591 -32.39 31.57 -9.30
C GLU A 591 -31.29 30.50 -9.03
N LEU A 592 -31.67 29.26 -8.71
CA LEU A 592 -30.74 28.12 -8.59
C LEU A 592 -30.04 27.80 -9.91
N LEU A 593 -30.70 28.03 -11.05
CA LEU A 593 -30.18 27.67 -12.38
C LEU A 593 -29.24 28.72 -12.98
N ARG A 594 -29.14 29.92 -12.38
CA ARG A 594 -28.25 30.96 -12.90
C ARG A 594 -26.79 30.57 -12.73
N PRO A 595 -25.89 30.80 -13.69
CA PRO A 595 -24.47 30.50 -13.47
C PRO A 595 -23.90 31.37 -12.35
N THR A 596 -23.20 30.77 -11.39
CA THR A 596 -22.44 31.44 -10.33
C THR A 596 -21.01 30.92 -10.30
N PHE A 597 -20.10 31.70 -9.72
CA PHE A 597 -18.74 31.22 -9.50
C PHE A 597 -18.76 30.06 -8.48
N PRO A 598 -17.97 28.99 -8.70
CA PRO A 598 -17.82 27.90 -7.74
C PRO A 598 -17.44 28.44 -6.35
N GLY A 599 -18.09 27.95 -5.30
CA GLY A 599 -17.87 28.37 -3.91
C GLY A 599 -18.72 29.56 -3.44
N MET A 600 -19.47 30.23 -4.33
CA MET A 600 -20.39 31.30 -3.93
C MET A 600 -21.78 30.73 -3.63
N LEU A 601 -22.27 30.95 -2.40
CA LEU A 601 -23.63 30.60 -1.99
C LEU A 601 -24.69 31.46 -2.69
N ARG A 602 -25.81 30.85 -3.05
CA ARG A 602 -26.93 31.53 -3.72
C ARG A 602 -27.89 32.11 -2.69
N SER A 603 -28.17 33.40 -2.79
CA SER A 603 -29.13 34.09 -1.95
C SER A 603 -30.56 33.92 -2.49
N ILE A 604 -31.30 32.96 -1.96
CA ILE A 604 -32.69 32.67 -2.37
C ILE A 604 -33.56 32.73 -1.12
N ARG A 605 -34.72 33.39 -1.23
CA ARG A 605 -35.69 33.55 -0.15
C ARG A 605 -36.53 32.28 0.06
N ARG A 606 -35.87 31.14 0.24
CA ARG A 606 -36.45 29.80 0.41
C ARG A 606 -35.64 29.00 1.42
N ASN A 607 -36.32 28.18 2.21
CA ASN A 607 -35.70 27.32 3.22
C ASN A 607 -35.13 26.05 2.58
N LEU A 608 -34.05 26.17 1.80
CA LEU A 608 -33.42 25.05 1.10
C LEU A 608 -32.40 24.27 1.94
N TYR A 609 -31.74 24.95 2.88
CA TYR A 609 -30.68 24.38 3.68
C TYR A 609 -30.99 24.56 5.16
N HIS A 610 -31.13 23.44 5.87
CA HIS A 610 -31.50 23.35 7.27
C HIS A 610 -30.33 22.83 8.09
N LEU A 611 -29.72 23.69 8.90
CA LEU A 611 -28.63 23.34 9.81
C LEU A 611 -29.19 23.07 11.21
N VAL A 612 -29.22 21.82 11.64
CA VAL A 612 -29.68 21.42 12.98
C VAL A 612 -28.48 21.02 13.83
N ILE A 613 -28.24 21.76 14.92
CA ILE A 613 -27.15 21.50 15.86
C ILE A 613 -27.71 20.78 17.08
N ILE A 614 -27.21 19.57 17.34
CA ILE A 614 -27.53 18.75 18.50
C ILE A 614 -26.37 18.86 19.48
N ALA A 615 -26.55 19.60 20.57
CA ALA A 615 -25.46 19.83 21.51
C ALA A 615 -25.96 20.13 22.93
N ASP A 616 -25.11 19.85 23.92
CA ASP A 616 -25.27 20.36 25.27
C ASP A 616 -24.54 21.72 25.38
N PRO A 617 -25.26 22.84 25.57
CA PRO A 617 -24.66 24.17 25.54
C PRO A 617 -23.76 24.43 26.77
N ALA A 618 -23.83 23.61 27.81
CA ALA A 618 -22.97 23.76 28.98
C ALA A 618 -21.54 23.23 28.75
N LYS A 619 -21.35 22.29 27.81
CA LYS A 619 -20.07 21.65 27.51
C LYS A 619 -19.16 22.54 26.66
N LEU A 620 -17.85 22.42 26.86
CA LEU A 620 -16.84 23.18 26.12
C LEU A 620 -16.92 22.96 24.59
N GLU A 621 -17.16 21.72 24.16
CA GLU A 621 -17.16 21.31 22.73
C GLU A 621 -18.28 21.99 21.93
N ALA A 622 -19.39 22.37 22.55
CA ALA A 622 -20.53 23.00 21.87
C ALA A 622 -20.32 24.50 21.59
N ARG A 623 -19.42 25.16 22.31
CA ARG A 623 -19.19 26.61 22.22
C ARG A 623 -18.82 27.11 20.81
N PRO A 624 -17.84 26.53 20.09
CA PRO A 624 -17.48 27.00 18.76
C PRO A 624 -18.65 26.85 17.78
N LEU A 625 -19.40 25.75 17.86
CA LEU A 625 -20.53 25.46 16.96
C LEU A 625 -21.65 26.49 17.13
N LEU A 626 -22.03 26.82 18.37
CA LEU A 626 -23.09 27.81 18.63
C LEU A 626 -22.64 29.25 18.34
N LYS A 627 -21.36 29.57 18.53
CA LYS A 627 -20.80 30.86 18.08
C LYS A 627 -20.83 30.99 16.55
N LEU A 628 -20.48 29.93 15.83
CA LEU A 628 -20.56 29.95 14.36
C LEU A 628 -22.02 30.01 13.88
N ALA A 629 -22.94 29.35 14.57
CA ALA A 629 -24.37 29.47 14.31
C ALA A 629 -24.88 30.91 14.43
N GLU A 630 -24.40 31.65 15.44
CA GLU A 630 -24.67 33.10 15.55
C GLU A 630 -24.09 33.87 14.35
N SER A 631 -22.84 33.56 13.99
CA SER A 631 -22.14 34.18 12.87
C SER A 631 -22.93 34.02 11.55
N PHE A 632 -23.43 32.81 11.26
CA PHE A 632 -24.23 32.53 10.06
C PHE A 632 -25.51 33.36 10.00
N TYR A 633 -26.20 33.53 11.14
CA TYR A 633 -27.39 34.37 11.21
C TYR A 633 -27.04 35.85 10.97
N VAL A 634 -26.01 36.38 11.64
CA VAL A 634 -25.57 37.78 11.51
C VAL A 634 -25.11 38.12 10.09
N HIS A 635 -24.42 37.19 9.42
CA HIS A 635 -23.94 37.36 8.05
C HIS A 635 -25.02 37.08 6.99
N THR A 636 -26.27 36.81 7.37
CA THR A 636 -27.38 36.51 6.45
C THR A 636 -27.04 35.35 5.50
N ALA A 637 -26.42 34.28 6.00
CA ALA A 637 -26.21 33.07 5.22
C ALA A 637 -27.57 32.46 4.81
N PRO A 638 -27.67 31.79 3.64
CA PRO A 638 -28.90 31.12 3.19
C PRO A 638 -29.12 29.79 3.93
N LEU A 639 -29.02 29.82 5.26
CA LEU A 639 -29.15 28.67 6.15
C LEU A 639 -30.23 28.92 7.19
N ARG A 640 -31.12 27.95 7.36
CA ARG A 640 -32.07 27.93 8.46
C ARG A 640 -31.43 27.17 9.63
N VAL A 641 -31.14 27.87 10.73
CA VAL A 641 -30.46 27.33 11.89
C VAL A 641 -31.49 26.83 12.90
N GLY A 642 -31.36 25.57 13.31
CA GLY A 642 -32.14 24.91 14.34
C GLY A 642 -31.26 24.36 15.46
N LEU A 643 -31.75 24.38 16.69
CA LEU A 643 -31.05 23.88 17.87
C LEU A 643 -31.86 22.76 18.52
N VAL A 644 -31.15 21.69 18.91
CA VAL A 644 -31.68 20.62 19.77
C VAL A 644 -30.73 20.46 20.95
N PHE A 645 -31.26 20.66 22.16
CA PHE A 645 -30.44 20.59 23.37
C PHE A 645 -30.37 19.17 23.93
N ALA A 646 -29.15 18.60 23.95
CA ALA A 646 -28.86 17.27 24.49
C ALA A 646 -28.59 17.32 26.00
N VAL A 647 -29.61 17.70 26.76
CA VAL A 647 -29.56 17.88 28.23
C VAL A 647 -30.07 16.66 28.98
N ASN A 648 -29.83 16.60 30.30
CA ASN A 648 -30.32 15.51 31.14
C ASN A 648 -31.86 15.36 31.04
N PRO A 649 -32.37 14.16 30.69
CA PRO A 649 -33.79 13.93 30.48
C PRO A 649 -34.62 13.78 31.78
N ASP A 650 -33.99 13.63 32.94
CA ASP A 650 -34.70 13.37 34.19
C ASP A 650 -35.48 14.60 34.67
N GLU A 651 -36.79 14.45 34.89
CA GLU A 651 -37.69 15.54 35.34
C GLU A 651 -37.40 16.00 36.76
N MET A 652 -36.75 15.15 37.57
CA MET A 652 -36.39 15.45 38.96
C MET A 652 -35.19 16.40 39.06
N VAL A 653 -34.41 16.55 37.99
CA VAL A 653 -33.23 17.41 37.96
C VAL A 653 -33.64 18.80 37.47
N SER A 654 -33.51 19.78 38.37
CA SER A 654 -33.84 21.18 38.08
C SER A 654 -32.68 21.94 37.46
N GLY A 655 -32.95 23.12 36.90
CA GLY A 655 -31.92 24.03 36.39
C GLY A 655 -31.08 24.69 37.48
N LEU A 656 -31.33 24.38 38.75
CA LEU A 656 -30.46 24.76 39.87
C LEU A 656 -29.32 23.77 40.08
N GLU A 657 -29.51 22.52 39.65
CA GLU A 657 -28.53 21.43 39.82
C GLU A 657 -27.71 21.19 38.56
N ASP A 658 -28.35 21.25 37.38
CA ASP A 658 -27.71 20.99 36.09
C ASP A 658 -27.61 22.26 35.23
N SER A 659 -26.40 22.56 34.75
CA SER A 659 -26.10 23.73 33.94
C SER A 659 -26.63 23.64 32.51
N GLY A 660 -26.71 22.44 31.92
CA GLY A 660 -27.29 22.26 30.59
C GLY A 660 -28.78 22.57 30.60
N VAL A 661 -29.47 22.08 31.62
CA VAL A 661 -30.88 22.39 31.89
C VAL A 661 -31.10 23.87 32.18
N ALA A 662 -30.22 24.50 32.96
CA ALA A 662 -30.30 25.93 33.25
C ALA A 662 -30.24 26.78 31.96
N MET A 663 -29.38 26.39 31.02
CA MET A 663 -29.22 27.05 29.73
C MET A 663 -30.43 26.87 28.82
N LEU A 664 -31.01 25.67 28.78
CA LEU A 664 -32.27 25.40 28.05
C LEU A 664 -33.41 26.29 28.57
N ASN A 665 -33.63 26.31 29.89
CA ASN A 665 -34.70 27.10 30.49
C ASN A 665 -34.47 28.60 30.25
N ALA A 666 -33.23 29.07 30.37
CA ALA A 666 -32.88 30.46 30.10
C ALA A 666 -33.06 30.84 28.63
N PHE A 667 -32.77 29.92 27.69
CA PHE A 667 -33.02 30.10 26.27
C PHE A 667 -34.52 30.24 25.98
N ASN A 668 -35.35 29.35 26.53
CA ASN A 668 -36.80 29.38 26.36
C ASN A 668 -37.41 30.65 26.96
N TYR A 669 -36.94 31.08 28.14
CA TYR A 669 -37.37 32.35 28.73
C TYR A 669 -37.01 33.54 27.84
N ALA A 670 -35.77 33.59 27.32
CA ALA A 670 -35.35 34.67 26.45
C ALA A 670 -36.12 34.68 25.11
N SER A 671 -36.42 33.51 24.54
CA SER A 671 -37.15 33.39 23.27
C SER A 671 -38.59 33.90 23.39
N GLU A 672 -39.28 33.63 24.51
CA GLU A 672 -40.65 34.13 24.75
C GLU A 672 -40.72 35.64 24.94
N GLN A 673 -39.69 36.26 25.52
CA GLN A 673 -39.68 37.71 25.79
C GLN A 673 -39.52 38.56 24.54
N LYS A 674 -38.77 38.07 23.55
CA LYS A 674 -38.49 38.80 22.30
C LYS A 674 -38.64 37.90 21.09
N ASP A 675 -37.58 37.16 20.76
CA ASP A 675 -37.45 36.34 19.56
C ASP A 675 -36.46 35.19 19.83
N ALA A 676 -36.53 34.10 19.05
CA ALA A 676 -35.63 32.95 19.18
C ALA A 676 -34.14 33.31 19.08
N TYR A 677 -33.77 34.28 18.23
CA TYR A 677 -32.41 34.82 18.15
C TYR A 677 -31.90 35.39 19.49
N SER A 678 -32.77 36.02 20.28
CA SER A 678 -32.37 36.58 21.57
C SER A 678 -32.02 35.51 22.61
N GLY A 679 -32.57 34.29 22.44
CA GLY A 679 -32.16 33.10 23.19
C GLY A 679 -30.75 32.65 22.80
N LEU A 680 -30.44 32.57 21.51
CA LEU A 680 -29.11 32.20 21.05
C LEU A 680 -28.06 33.25 21.44
N ALA A 681 -28.38 34.55 21.31
CA ALA A 681 -27.54 35.64 21.79
C ALA A 681 -27.35 35.63 23.32
N PHE A 682 -28.31 35.09 24.08
CA PHE A 682 -28.13 34.89 25.52
C PHE A 682 -27.04 33.85 25.78
N ILE A 683 -27.05 32.73 25.07
CA ILE A 683 -26.05 31.67 25.20
C ILE A 683 -24.64 32.20 24.87
N THR A 684 -24.49 32.94 23.77
CA THR A 684 -23.19 33.47 23.36
C THR A 684 -22.67 34.56 24.29
N ASP A 685 -23.54 35.36 24.89
CA ASP A 685 -23.15 36.31 25.94
C ASP A 685 -22.72 35.61 27.24
N VAL A 686 -23.31 34.47 27.60
CA VAL A 686 -22.80 33.63 28.70
C VAL A 686 -21.40 33.13 28.36
N TYR A 687 -21.15 32.69 27.12
CA TYR A 687 -19.81 32.30 26.66
C TYR A 687 -18.80 33.46 26.66
N ALA A 688 -19.24 34.68 26.38
CA ALA A 688 -18.37 35.86 26.43
C ALA A 688 -17.98 36.25 27.86
N ALA A 689 -18.86 36.00 28.82
CA ALA A 689 -18.61 36.23 30.24
C ALA A 689 -17.66 35.19 30.86
N VAL A 690 -17.81 33.92 30.45
CA VAL A 690 -16.98 32.80 30.92
C VAL A 690 -15.76 32.65 29.99
N LYS A 691 -14.70 33.43 30.23
CA LYS A 691 -13.45 33.39 29.44
C LYS A 691 -12.57 32.15 29.69
N GLU A 692 -12.98 31.24 30.56
CA GLU A 692 -12.21 30.06 30.96
C GLU A 692 -12.60 28.83 30.12
N ASP A 693 -11.61 27.99 29.76
CA ASP A 693 -11.77 26.67 29.09
C ASP A 693 -12.37 25.60 30.03
N ARG A 694 -13.32 26.01 30.86
CA ARG A 694 -14.08 25.15 31.78
C ARG A 694 -15.50 24.98 31.27
N ASP A 695 -16.18 23.92 31.66
CA ASP A 695 -17.62 23.79 31.46
C ASP A 695 -18.39 24.87 32.24
N ILE A 696 -19.60 25.18 31.79
CA ILE A 696 -20.41 26.26 32.38
C ILE A 696 -21.04 25.80 33.67
N THR A 697 -20.97 26.66 34.68
CA THR A 697 -21.61 26.43 35.98
C THR A 697 -22.96 27.12 36.05
N VAL A 698 -23.86 26.60 36.90
CA VAL A 698 -25.19 27.20 37.13
C VAL A 698 -25.09 28.64 37.65
N GLU A 699 -24.03 28.97 38.41
CA GLU A 699 -23.80 30.31 38.94
C GLU A 699 -23.54 31.33 37.83
N ASP A 700 -22.82 30.94 36.78
CA ASP A 700 -22.53 31.79 35.63
C ASP A 700 -23.83 32.17 34.91
N VAL A 701 -24.71 31.19 34.67
CA VAL A 701 -26.04 31.39 34.07
C VAL A 701 -26.92 32.29 34.93
N ARG A 702 -26.93 32.05 36.25
CA ARG A 702 -27.70 32.85 37.22
C ARG A 702 -27.25 34.30 37.25
N SER A 703 -25.94 34.55 37.17
CA SER A 703 -25.38 35.90 37.17
C SER A 703 -25.78 36.68 35.90
N GLN A 704 -25.74 36.03 34.74
CA GLN A 704 -26.08 36.63 33.46
C GLN A 704 -27.58 36.90 33.33
N LEU A 705 -28.41 35.98 33.82
CA LEU A 705 -29.86 36.14 33.80
C LEU A 705 -30.30 37.34 34.65
N LYS A 706 -29.69 37.54 35.83
CA LYS A 706 -29.93 38.73 36.67
C LYS A 706 -29.48 40.04 36.03
N SER A 707 -28.38 40.00 35.28
CA SER A 707 -27.82 41.19 34.61
C SER A 707 -28.70 41.66 33.46
N LYS A 708 -29.14 40.73 32.61
CA LYS A 708 -29.93 41.04 31.40
C LYS A 708 -31.42 41.18 31.64
N TYR A 709 -31.97 40.40 32.56
CA TYR A 709 -33.41 40.33 32.83
C TYR A 709 -33.71 40.60 34.31
N PRO A 710 -33.64 41.87 34.75
CA PRO A 710 -33.89 42.23 36.15
C PRO A 710 -35.35 42.02 36.60
N GLN A 711 -36.28 41.75 35.67
CA GLN A 711 -37.69 41.50 35.96
C GLN A 711 -38.04 40.02 36.15
N GLY A 712 -37.16 39.09 35.74
CA GLY A 712 -37.42 37.64 35.85
C GLY A 712 -36.98 37.07 37.19
N ASN A 713 -37.87 36.32 37.87
CA ASN A 713 -37.49 35.61 39.08
C ASN A 713 -36.70 34.33 38.73
N VAL A 714 -35.43 34.29 39.12
CA VAL A 714 -34.52 33.18 38.79
C VAL A 714 -35.03 31.83 39.33
N GLU A 715 -35.66 31.84 40.49
CA GLU A 715 -36.15 30.61 41.15
C GLU A 715 -37.38 30.02 40.44
N GLU A 716 -38.17 30.87 39.78
CA GLU A 716 -39.32 30.44 38.97
C GLU A 716 -38.86 29.89 37.60
N ILE A 717 -37.81 30.45 37.03
CA ILE A 717 -37.27 30.04 35.72
C ILE A 717 -36.46 28.73 35.83
N LEU A 718 -35.68 28.55 36.91
CA LEU A 718 -34.78 27.41 37.09
C LEU A 718 -35.33 26.31 38.02
N GLY A 719 -36.44 26.56 38.70
CA GLY A 719 -37.05 25.63 39.66
C GLY A 719 -37.56 24.33 39.03
N GLU A 720 -37.95 23.38 39.89
CA GLU A 720 -38.49 22.06 39.50
C GLU A 720 -39.81 22.17 38.73
N ASP A 721 -40.69 23.12 39.11
CA ASP A 721 -41.99 23.36 38.46
C ASP A 721 -41.91 24.37 37.29
N SER A 722 -40.73 24.59 36.72
CA SER A 722 -40.53 25.59 35.67
C SER A 722 -41.27 25.21 34.37
N GLU A 723 -42.14 26.09 33.89
CA GLU A 723 -42.81 25.98 32.58
C GLU A 723 -41.81 25.97 31.41
N TYR A 724 -40.59 26.48 31.63
CA TYR A 724 -39.54 26.57 30.62
C TYR A 724 -38.77 25.26 30.41
N SER A 725 -39.10 24.22 31.18
CA SER A 725 -38.58 22.86 30.98
C SER A 725 -39.28 22.08 29.86
N THR A 726 -40.30 22.68 29.24
CA THR A 726 -41.02 22.08 28.10
C THR A 726 -40.06 21.81 26.94
N GLY A 727 -40.12 20.61 26.37
CA GLY A 727 -39.28 20.20 25.25
C GLY A 727 -38.23 19.14 25.61
N ARG A 728 -37.91 18.89 26.89
CA ARG A 728 -36.93 17.84 27.28
C ARG A 728 -37.34 16.44 26.84
N LYS A 729 -38.63 16.08 27.01
CA LYS A 729 -39.17 14.79 26.55
C LYS A 729 -39.11 14.63 25.04
N LEU A 730 -39.39 15.71 24.30
CA LEU A 730 -39.36 15.72 22.84
C LEU A 730 -37.92 15.62 22.34
N ALA A 731 -37.02 16.39 22.94
CA ALA A 731 -35.58 16.30 22.68
C ALA A 731 -35.05 14.90 22.97
N LYS A 732 -35.43 14.28 24.09
CA LYS A 732 -35.06 12.89 24.42
C LYS A 732 -35.49 11.91 23.33
N ASP A 733 -36.77 11.94 22.93
CA ASP A 733 -37.29 11.05 21.90
C ASP A 733 -36.57 11.26 20.56
N PHE A 734 -36.29 12.52 20.20
CA PHE A 734 -35.51 12.85 19.00
C PHE A 734 -34.07 12.32 19.09
N LEU A 735 -33.40 12.44 20.24
CA LEU A 735 -32.04 11.91 20.48
C LEU A 735 -32.01 10.38 20.43
N GLU A 736 -33.02 9.71 20.97
CA GLU A 736 -33.14 8.25 20.91
C GLU A 736 -33.40 7.75 19.48
N ARG A 737 -34.15 8.52 18.67
CA ARG A 737 -34.39 8.23 17.26
C ARG A 737 -33.19 8.54 16.37
N SER A 738 -32.46 9.61 16.66
CA SER A 738 -31.26 10.00 15.90
C SER A 738 -30.10 9.02 16.12
N GLY A 739 -30.11 8.23 17.18
CA GLY A 739 -29.20 7.09 17.37
C GLY A 739 -27.73 7.45 17.59
N PHE A 740 -27.41 8.74 17.69
CA PHE A 740 -26.06 9.24 17.94
C PHE A 740 -25.67 9.00 19.40
N ARG A 741 -24.49 8.40 19.60
CA ARG A 741 -23.95 8.13 20.95
C ARG A 741 -23.07 9.25 21.47
N ARG A 742 -22.51 10.05 20.58
CA ARG A 742 -21.61 11.17 20.88
C ARG A 742 -22.30 12.46 20.47
N HIS A 743 -22.14 13.47 21.31
CA HIS A 743 -22.64 14.82 21.11
C HIS A 743 -21.51 15.76 21.49
N PRO A 744 -21.26 16.84 20.74
CA PRO A 744 -22.16 17.46 19.76
C PRO A 744 -22.21 16.76 18.39
N GLN A 745 -23.35 16.85 17.71
CA GLN A 745 -23.55 16.39 16.33
C GLN A 745 -24.27 17.48 15.54
N VAL A 746 -23.90 17.68 14.28
CA VAL A 746 -24.56 18.66 13.40
C VAL A 746 -25.14 17.95 12.18
N LEU A 747 -26.35 18.33 11.81
CA LEU A 747 -27.08 17.84 10.65
C LEU A 747 -27.30 18.96 9.65
N LEU A 748 -27.07 18.71 8.35
CA LEU A 748 -27.46 19.60 7.26
C LEU A 748 -28.48 18.90 6.37
N ASN A 749 -29.70 19.41 6.30
CA ASN A 749 -30.82 18.75 5.60
C ASN A 749 -31.03 17.29 6.06
N GLY A 750 -30.78 17.03 7.35
CA GLY A 750 -30.89 15.69 7.96
C GLY A 750 -29.62 14.84 7.85
N VAL A 751 -28.66 15.22 7.02
CA VAL A 751 -27.39 14.51 6.81
C VAL A 751 -26.39 14.85 7.92
N PRO A 752 -25.81 13.88 8.65
CA PRO A 752 -24.85 14.16 9.71
C PRO A 752 -23.45 14.46 9.19
N LEU A 753 -22.86 15.54 9.68
CA LEU A 753 -21.46 15.88 9.43
C LEU A 753 -20.52 14.99 10.27
N SER A 754 -19.33 14.70 9.75
CA SER A 754 -18.33 13.89 10.45
C SER A 754 -17.86 14.54 11.75
N ASP A 755 -17.69 13.75 12.82
CA ASP A 755 -17.11 14.19 14.11
C ASP A 755 -15.80 14.98 13.95
N LYS A 756 -14.99 14.62 12.93
CA LYS A 756 -13.68 15.23 12.69
C LYS A 756 -13.79 16.70 12.25
N SER A 757 -14.84 17.04 11.50
CA SER A 757 -15.03 18.39 10.96
C SER A 757 -15.77 19.32 11.92
N LEU A 758 -16.12 18.88 13.14
CA LEU A 758 -16.81 19.68 14.15
C LEU A 758 -15.86 20.61 14.95
N THR A 759 -14.68 20.92 14.41
CA THR A 759 -13.73 21.88 15.00
C THR A 759 -14.03 23.31 14.53
N SER A 760 -13.56 24.31 15.28
CA SER A 760 -13.86 25.73 14.98
C SER A 760 -13.42 26.18 13.58
N ASP A 761 -12.34 25.61 13.05
CA ASP A 761 -11.74 26.05 11.78
C ASP A 761 -12.33 25.28 10.59
N GLU A 762 -12.63 24.00 10.76
CA GLU A 762 -13.11 23.12 9.67
C GLU A 762 -14.64 23.12 9.54
N PHE A 763 -15.38 23.52 10.58
CA PHE A 763 -16.84 23.45 10.57
C PHE A 763 -17.49 24.36 9.51
N GLU A 764 -16.94 25.55 9.28
CA GLU A 764 -17.43 26.44 8.21
C GLU A 764 -17.24 25.83 6.82
N GLU A 765 -16.04 25.28 6.57
CA GLU A 765 -15.71 24.63 5.30
C GLU A 765 -16.56 23.37 5.07
N ALA A 766 -16.81 22.59 6.11
CA ALA A 766 -17.65 21.39 6.04
C ALA A 766 -19.11 21.74 5.68
N VAL A 767 -19.69 22.76 6.31
CA VAL A 767 -21.05 23.22 5.98
C VAL A 767 -21.11 23.73 4.54
N LEU A 768 -20.13 24.51 4.09
CA LEU A 768 -20.08 25.01 2.71
C LEU A 768 -19.92 23.90 1.68
N THR A 769 -19.05 22.93 1.95
CA THR A 769 -18.81 21.78 1.07
C THR A 769 -20.09 20.96 0.91
N GLU A 770 -20.81 20.73 1.99
CA GLU A 770 -22.05 19.94 1.95
C GLU A 770 -23.19 20.68 1.26
N ILE A 771 -23.31 22.01 1.44
CA ILE A 771 -24.23 22.83 0.64
C ILE A 771 -23.92 22.70 -0.86
N MET A 772 -22.64 22.75 -1.22
CA MET A 772 -22.21 22.62 -2.62
C MET A 772 -22.48 21.21 -3.19
N SER A 773 -22.39 20.17 -2.35
CA SER A 773 -22.73 18.78 -2.71
C SER A 773 -24.22 18.60 -3.01
N GLN A 774 -25.11 19.21 -2.21
CA GLN A 774 -26.56 19.05 -2.36
C GLN A 774 -27.18 19.93 -3.46
N THR A 775 -26.55 21.07 -3.78
CA THR A 775 -27.09 22.06 -4.74
C THR A 775 -27.39 21.49 -6.14
N PRO A 776 -26.53 20.66 -6.77
CA PRO A 776 -26.82 20.06 -8.07
C PRO A 776 -28.08 19.19 -8.09
N THR A 777 -28.39 18.51 -6.98
CA THR A 777 -29.59 17.69 -6.85
C THR A 777 -30.85 18.56 -6.93
N PHE A 778 -30.87 19.70 -6.24
CA PHE A 778 -31.96 20.67 -6.32
C PHE A 778 -32.04 21.30 -7.72
N GLN A 779 -30.92 21.68 -8.32
CA GLN A 779 -30.90 22.22 -9.69
C GLN A 779 -31.49 21.24 -10.70
N LYS A 780 -31.13 19.95 -10.59
CA LYS A 780 -31.67 18.88 -11.44
C LYS A 780 -33.18 18.71 -11.24
N ALA A 781 -33.66 18.75 -9.99
CA ALA A 781 -35.09 18.64 -9.68
C ALA A 781 -35.89 19.84 -10.24
N VAL A 782 -35.38 21.07 -10.09
CA VAL A 782 -36.00 22.28 -10.65
C VAL A 782 -36.00 22.24 -12.18
N TYR A 783 -34.89 21.83 -12.80
CA TYR A 783 -34.79 21.74 -14.27
C TYR A 783 -35.78 20.73 -14.86
N LYS A 784 -36.03 19.62 -14.16
CA LYS A 784 -37.03 18.62 -14.55
C LYS A 784 -38.47 19.04 -14.25
N GLY A 785 -38.67 20.06 -13.42
CA GLY A 785 -39.99 20.45 -12.91
C GLY A 785 -40.55 19.53 -11.82
N GLU A 786 -39.69 18.73 -11.17
CA GLU A 786 -40.07 17.91 -10.00
C GLU A 786 -40.19 18.77 -8.72
N PHE A 787 -39.49 19.91 -8.68
CA PHE A 787 -39.53 20.87 -7.57
C PHE A 787 -39.96 22.25 -8.07
N SER A 788 -41.08 22.75 -7.56
CA SER A 788 -41.71 23.99 -8.01
C SER A 788 -41.84 25.03 -6.91
N ASP A 789 -42.08 26.30 -7.28
CA ASP A 789 -42.21 27.41 -6.32
C ASP A 789 -43.43 27.26 -5.37
N SER A 790 -44.38 26.36 -5.65
CA SER A 790 -45.52 26.10 -4.76
C SER A 790 -45.26 25.06 -3.67
N ASP A 791 -44.21 24.27 -3.82
CA ASP A 791 -43.91 23.17 -2.91
C ASP A 791 -43.17 23.68 -1.66
N ASP A 792 -43.42 23.05 -0.51
CA ASP A 792 -42.60 23.29 0.68
C ASP A 792 -41.25 22.61 0.50
N SER A 793 -40.18 23.39 0.69
CA SER A 793 -38.81 22.94 0.51
C SER A 793 -38.45 21.84 1.51
N LEU A 794 -38.92 21.94 2.76
CA LEU A 794 -38.58 20.96 3.81
C LEU A 794 -39.25 19.61 3.55
N ASP A 795 -40.53 19.61 3.17
CA ASP A 795 -41.25 18.38 2.85
C ASP A 795 -40.69 17.71 1.59
N PHE A 796 -40.27 18.49 0.59
CA PHE A 796 -39.63 17.94 -0.60
C PHE A 796 -38.32 17.20 -0.25
N ILE A 797 -37.49 17.78 0.63
CA ILE A 797 -36.22 17.16 1.06
C ILE A 797 -36.50 15.90 1.89
N MET A 798 -37.42 15.98 2.85
CA MET A 798 -37.63 14.92 3.85
C MET A 798 -38.46 13.73 3.32
N ASN A 799 -39.13 13.88 2.18
CA ASN A 799 -39.83 12.78 1.50
C ASN A 799 -38.93 11.96 0.56
N GLN A 800 -37.64 12.27 0.47
CA GLN A 800 -36.69 11.50 -0.32
C GLN A 800 -36.42 10.12 0.30
N ALA A 801 -36.08 9.14 -0.54
CA ALA A 801 -35.92 7.73 -0.10
C ALA A 801 -34.72 7.48 0.83
N ASN A 802 -33.75 8.39 0.86
CA ASN A 802 -32.58 8.36 1.75
C ASN A 802 -32.88 8.86 3.18
N VAL A 803 -34.05 9.47 3.40
CA VAL A 803 -34.43 10.01 4.70
C VAL A 803 -35.06 8.89 5.52
N MET A 804 -34.42 8.59 6.66
CA MET A 804 -34.85 7.56 7.59
C MET A 804 -35.48 8.19 8.83
N PRO A 805 -36.58 7.60 9.37
CA PRO A 805 -37.21 8.09 10.59
C PRO A 805 -36.41 7.76 11.86
N ARG A 806 -35.56 6.73 11.81
CA ARG A 806 -34.70 6.30 12.92
C ARG A 806 -33.38 5.82 12.38
N LEU A 807 -32.31 6.25 13.03
CA LEU A 807 -30.95 5.89 12.68
C LEU A 807 -30.40 4.84 13.65
N ASN A 808 -29.63 3.89 13.12
CA ASN A 808 -28.84 2.96 13.91
C ASN A 808 -27.40 2.95 13.44
N ASP A 809 -26.54 3.59 14.23
CA ASP A 809 -25.11 3.72 13.98
C ASP A 809 -24.44 2.35 13.71
N ARG A 810 -24.86 1.27 14.38
CA ARG A 810 -24.28 -0.06 14.17
C ARG A 810 -24.49 -0.66 12.79
N ILE A 811 -25.56 -0.27 12.10
CA ILE A 811 -25.90 -0.81 10.77
C ILE A 811 -25.25 0.04 9.69
N LEU A 812 -25.18 1.36 9.92
CA LEU A 812 -24.74 2.33 8.93
C LEU A 812 -23.24 2.60 8.99
N ASN A 813 -22.58 2.33 10.12
CA ASN A 813 -21.14 2.49 10.26
C ASN A 813 -20.40 1.41 9.46
N GLN A 814 -19.70 1.84 8.40
CA GLN A 814 -18.98 0.96 7.48
C GLN A 814 -17.58 0.59 7.99
N ASP A 815 -17.06 1.27 9.01
CA ASP A 815 -15.66 1.12 9.45
C ASP A 815 -15.38 -0.28 10.06
N ASN A 816 -16.42 -0.99 10.52
CA ASN A 816 -16.30 -2.30 11.18
C ASN A 816 -17.11 -3.40 10.48
N GLN A 817 -17.06 -3.47 9.15
CA GLN A 817 -17.69 -4.56 8.40
C GLN A 817 -16.86 -5.85 8.51
N TYR A 818 -17.34 -6.81 9.30
CA TYR A 818 -16.76 -8.15 9.36
C TYR A 818 -17.44 -9.07 8.34
N TYR A 819 -16.67 -9.52 7.36
CA TYR A 819 -17.13 -10.46 6.35
C TYR A 819 -16.88 -11.91 6.79
N LEU A 820 -17.96 -12.68 6.95
CA LEU A 820 -17.89 -14.11 7.20
C LEU A 820 -17.82 -14.85 5.87
N ASP A 821 -16.72 -15.56 5.65
CA ASP A 821 -16.52 -16.38 4.45
C ASP A 821 -17.24 -17.72 4.62
N MET A 822 -18.12 -18.03 3.67
CA MET A 822 -18.99 -19.21 3.67
C MET A 822 -18.52 -20.30 2.71
N SER A 823 -17.37 -20.12 2.05
CA SER A 823 -16.83 -21.04 1.05
C SER A 823 -16.06 -22.24 1.63
N GLY A 824 -16.11 -22.44 2.94
CA GLY A 824 -15.45 -23.55 3.63
C GLY A 824 -16.03 -24.92 3.27
N VAL A 825 -15.28 -25.98 3.59
CA VAL A 825 -15.70 -27.35 3.28
C VAL A 825 -16.26 -27.99 4.54
N PHE A 826 -17.45 -28.59 4.44
CA PHE A 826 -18.05 -29.33 5.56
C PHE A 826 -17.31 -30.67 5.78
N PRO A 827 -16.63 -30.88 6.92
CA PRO A 827 -16.07 -32.19 7.26
C PRO A 827 -17.19 -33.11 7.72
N THR A 828 -17.59 -34.04 6.85
CA THR A 828 -18.77 -34.91 7.01
C THR A 828 -18.73 -35.87 8.22
N ASN A 829 -17.62 -35.96 8.95
CA ASN A 829 -17.36 -37.03 9.93
C ASN A 829 -16.97 -36.57 11.35
N THR A 830 -17.01 -35.28 11.69
CA THR A 830 -16.60 -34.82 13.03
C THR A 830 -17.78 -34.47 13.92
N LYS A 831 -17.84 -35.08 15.11
CA LYS A 831 -18.71 -34.63 16.22
C LYS A 831 -18.34 -33.20 16.63
N THR A 832 -19.27 -32.51 17.29
CA THR A 832 -19.20 -31.11 17.78
C THR A 832 -17.98 -30.76 18.63
N ASP A 833 -17.27 -31.76 19.16
CA ASP A 833 -16.13 -31.58 20.09
C ASP A 833 -14.89 -30.94 19.43
N ASN A 834 -14.75 -31.02 18.10
CA ASN A 834 -13.62 -30.45 17.36
C ASN A 834 -13.90 -29.04 16.79
N PHE A 835 -15.04 -28.42 17.13
CA PHE A 835 -15.39 -27.08 16.66
C PHE A 835 -14.31 -26.00 16.91
N PRO A 836 -13.67 -25.91 18.10
CA PRO A 836 -12.70 -24.84 18.35
C PRO A 836 -11.44 -24.96 17.49
N SER A 837 -11.06 -26.19 17.10
CA SER A 837 -9.86 -26.47 16.30
C SER A 837 -10.02 -26.28 14.78
N LEU A 838 -11.25 -26.06 14.29
CA LEU A 838 -11.50 -25.86 12.87
C LEU A 838 -11.16 -24.43 12.43
N SER A 839 -10.82 -24.28 11.14
CA SER A 839 -10.61 -22.98 10.51
C SER A 839 -11.88 -22.13 10.59
N THR A 840 -11.77 -20.80 10.54
CA THR A 840 -12.96 -19.92 10.63
C THR A 840 -13.96 -20.21 9.51
N ARG A 841 -13.47 -20.55 8.31
CA ARG A 841 -14.29 -20.92 7.14
C ARG A 841 -14.99 -22.27 7.30
N ASP A 842 -14.32 -23.24 7.91
CA ASP A 842 -14.92 -24.56 8.14
C ASP A 842 -15.89 -24.52 9.33
N LYS A 843 -15.64 -23.65 10.32
CA LYS A 843 -16.58 -23.33 11.41
C LYS A 843 -17.88 -22.77 10.84
N THR A 844 -17.81 -21.77 9.96
CA THR A 844 -19.00 -21.21 9.32
C THR A 844 -19.71 -22.25 8.46
N ALA A 845 -19.00 -23.03 7.64
CA ALA A 845 -19.60 -24.10 6.84
C ALA A 845 -20.29 -25.18 7.70
N MET A 846 -19.70 -25.55 8.84
CA MET A 846 -20.31 -26.48 9.80
C MET A 846 -21.58 -25.89 10.41
N LEU A 847 -21.55 -24.61 10.78
CA LEU A 847 -22.71 -23.89 11.30
C LEU A 847 -23.85 -23.82 10.27
N VAL A 848 -23.56 -23.48 9.01
CA VAL A 848 -24.57 -23.46 7.93
C VAL A 848 -25.29 -24.79 7.82
N ALA A 849 -24.54 -25.89 7.85
CA ALA A 849 -25.06 -27.23 7.64
C ALA A 849 -25.87 -27.76 8.84
N GLN A 850 -25.52 -27.34 10.06
CA GLN A 850 -26.18 -27.78 11.30
C GLN A 850 -27.35 -26.89 11.71
N MET A 851 -27.33 -25.60 11.35
CA MET A 851 -28.41 -24.67 11.69
C MET A 851 -29.71 -25.02 10.96
N ARG A 852 -30.81 -24.95 11.70
CA ARG A 852 -32.16 -25.06 11.14
C ARG A 852 -32.67 -23.66 10.82
N TYR A 853 -33.05 -23.45 9.56
CA TYR A 853 -33.58 -22.17 9.11
C TYR A 853 -35.09 -22.12 9.30
N PHE A 854 -35.57 -20.97 9.80
CA PHE A 854 -36.97 -20.60 9.64
C PHE A 854 -37.15 -20.07 8.21
N SER A 855 -38.15 -20.58 7.49
CA SER A 855 -38.49 -20.10 6.15
C SER A 855 -39.97 -19.75 6.10
N THR A 856 -40.30 -18.63 5.44
CA THR A 856 -41.70 -18.30 5.18
C THR A 856 -42.32 -19.37 4.29
N ARG A 857 -43.58 -19.71 4.55
CA ARG A 857 -44.29 -20.77 3.82
C ARG A 857 -44.47 -20.28 2.39
N ARG A 858 -43.78 -20.92 1.44
CA ARG A 858 -43.94 -20.72 -0.02
C ARG A 858 -45.44 -20.57 -0.33
N GLN A 859 -45.90 -19.37 -0.67
CA GLN A 859 -47.17 -19.23 -1.36
C GLN A 859 -46.96 -19.87 -2.72
N HIS A 860 -47.48 -21.08 -2.86
CA HIS A 860 -47.41 -21.86 -4.08
C HIS A 860 -48.37 -21.21 -5.07
N GLY A 861 -47.87 -20.22 -5.82
CA GLY A 861 -48.61 -19.41 -6.76
C GLY A 861 -47.68 -18.45 -7.49
N ASP A 862 -46.96 -18.99 -8.46
CA ASP A 862 -46.56 -18.32 -9.71
C ASP A 862 -45.88 -16.93 -9.71
N ASP A 863 -45.15 -16.54 -8.66
CA ASP A 863 -44.10 -15.52 -8.80
C ASP A 863 -42.82 -15.97 -8.08
N GLY A 864 -41.74 -16.06 -8.87
CA GLY A 864 -40.42 -16.56 -8.48
C GLY A 864 -39.66 -15.63 -7.53
N HIS A 865 -40.28 -15.22 -6.42
CA HIS A 865 -39.57 -14.57 -5.32
C HIS A 865 -38.69 -15.60 -4.62
N GLN A 866 -37.48 -15.78 -5.15
CA GLN A 866 -36.40 -16.46 -4.45
C GLN A 866 -36.16 -15.70 -3.14
N VAL A 867 -36.01 -16.43 -2.03
CA VAL A 867 -35.53 -15.82 -0.79
C VAL A 867 -34.05 -15.48 -1.03
N ILE A 868 -33.78 -14.21 -1.34
CA ILE A 868 -32.43 -13.73 -1.71
C ILE A 868 -31.57 -13.46 -0.46
N LEU A 869 -32.20 -13.14 0.67
CA LEU A 869 -31.52 -12.71 1.90
C LEU A 869 -31.74 -13.71 3.05
N THR A 870 -30.66 -14.05 3.74
CA THR A 870 -30.69 -14.89 4.95
C THR A 870 -30.14 -14.07 6.11
N HIS A 871 -30.95 -13.89 7.17
CA HIS A 871 -30.52 -13.18 8.38
C HIS A 871 -30.09 -14.18 9.45
N TRP A 872 -28.89 -14.02 9.99
CA TRP A 872 -28.40 -14.82 11.12
C TRP A 872 -28.45 -13.98 12.39
N VAL A 873 -29.27 -14.39 13.35
CA VAL A 873 -29.38 -13.73 14.65
C VAL A 873 -28.61 -14.54 15.66
N VAL A 874 -27.52 -13.97 16.17
CA VAL A 874 -26.71 -14.58 17.23
C VAL A 874 -26.92 -13.78 18.51
N GLY A 875 -27.43 -14.43 19.55
CA GLY A 875 -27.68 -13.81 20.85
C GLY A 875 -27.78 -14.85 21.94
N ASP A 876 -27.48 -14.44 23.18
CA ASP A 876 -27.65 -15.27 24.35
C ASP A 876 -29.15 -15.40 24.67
N MET A 877 -29.70 -16.59 24.43
CA MET A 877 -31.11 -16.89 24.63
C MET A 877 -31.52 -17.02 26.10
N ASP A 878 -30.55 -17.13 27.02
CA ASP A 878 -30.83 -17.12 28.46
C ASP A 878 -31.05 -15.68 28.96
N SER A 879 -30.47 -14.70 28.27
CA SER A 879 -30.66 -13.28 28.56
C SER A 879 -32.05 -12.77 28.14
N SER A 880 -32.55 -11.75 28.84
CA SER A 880 -33.79 -11.03 28.46
C SER A 880 -33.63 -10.32 27.11
N GLU A 881 -32.48 -9.69 26.90
CA GLU A 881 -32.18 -8.91 25.70
C GLU A 881 -32.09 -9.79 24.45
N GLY A 882 -31.41 -10.94 24.54
CA GLY A 882 -31.30 -11.88 23.42
C GLY A 882 -32.64 -12.48 23.01
N ARG A 883 -33.53 -12.77 23.97
CA ARG A 883 -34.91 -13.19 23.67
C ARG A 883 -35.72 -12.08 23.00
N HIS A 884 -35.53 -10.83 23.43
CA HIS A 884 -36.19 -9.68 22.81
C HIS A 884 -35.70 -9.47 21.37
N LEU A 885 -34.40 -9.61 21.12
CA LEU A 885 -33.82 -9.53 19.78
C LEU A 885 -34.37 -10.61 18.86
N LEU A 886 -34.45 -11.87 19.32
CA LEU A 886 -35.05 -12.95 18.53
C LEU A 886 -36.53 -12.68 18.24
N HIS A 887 -37.29 -12.19 19.22
CA HIS A 887 -38.70 -11.84 19.02
C HIS A 887 -38.86 -10.78 17.93
N GLN A 888 -38.08 -9.69 17.99
CA GLN A 888 -38.11 -8.63 16.97
C GLN A 888 -37.72 -9.16 15.59
N ALA A 889 -36.70 -10.01 15.50
CA ALA A 889 -36.29 -10.61 14.23
C ALA A 889 -37.37 -11.55 13.64
N LEU A 890 -38.09 -12.29 14.49
CA LEU A 890 -39.20 -13.14 14.05
C LEU A 890 -40.41 -12.30 13.61
N GLU A 891 -40.71 -11.21 14.31
CA GLU A 891 -41.76 -10.26 13.94
C GLU A 891 -41.46 -9.63 12.58
N GLN A 892 -40.21 -9.21 12.33
CA GLN A 892 -39.76 -8.71 11.04
C GLN A 892 -39.87 -9.76 9.92
N MET A 893 -39.70 -11.06 10.21
CA MET A 893 -39.85 -12.12 9.21
C MET A 893 -41.32 -12.43 8.87
N VAL A 894 -42.25 -12.12 9.76
CA VAL A 894 -43.70 -12.32 9.57
C VAL A 894 -44.33 -11.16 8.78
N HIS A 895 -43.83 -9.95 9.00
CA HIS A 895 -44.14 -8.76 8.21
C HIS A 895 -43.48 -8.81 6.83
#